data_AF-A0A090E0F0-F1
#
_entry.id   AF-A0A090E0F0-F1
#
_cell.length_a   1.000
_cell.length_b   1.000
_cell.length_c   1.000
_cell.angle_alpha   90.00
_cell.angle_beta   90.00
_cell.angle_gamma   90.00
#
_symmetry.space_group_name_H-M   'P 1'
#
loop_
_entity.id
_entity.type
_entity.pdbx_description
1 polymer ?
#
loop_
_entity_poly.entity_id
_entity_poly.type
_entity_poly.pdbx_seq_one_letter_code
_entity_poly.pdbx_strand_id
1 'polypeptide(L)'
;MSKPKERYSSSDDSKISEKINKILNYILIAFLLISFRLWHLTVIQSDDRYEEAVKPKKKTVLEPAKRATIRDRFNIPLAVNKIQYRASIIYSQIKEIPTVGYTKLENGERVRVNKRKEYIQKLAEFLGKELNLDPKRIVDLIYAKASLYNHLPFVIKEDLTEKEFYRLKMLEKDWLGLQAGMYPKRVYPLGRVASDIIGYIGAINRQEYDKIISEIKELEAFLSNDEEEKEESFITLTREEGLSRLKELKDKAYTLVDSIGKMGVEGYFEKDLRGYHGKKYYDSDARGNFLRELPGGRNPLPGHRLLLTLSSELQAYAEELLIQNESLRKPRISDYEKSKSPKDPWIKGGAIVAMEPRTGEILALASHPRFDPNDFIHSSDSKIKQEKENNILRWFETEAYLGAIWDGKVPMKRERFDPLKGIQEEEKSLSWETYLDFLLPETSVLKKKLSKGFTLDEAVKVARSGEELLFLSGQKNLTVLINYLFSSEPHIQSGSKIGALAQKKIEESFHLHEAQALKLKQTLVKSISECIYNHEKSLMIDLCRMLVLQDRFGENLLKAVGKMTLNEYRELLIAASAIRHEVKTMAKGLFHEISFAPWREANEKNFLKEKRALEKAEKKFSRSYIDYIDEKENELFHKFWSRHKWQLITAFLMGHWQEFHPDENLGPYVQYFSTWHKELEKGAHSYSNWYSSYQTLKSKFKRLEVNLAVEFLQTFRSFEDLDRPLLGRYLGIRSDSSKQLEKHLASAFYPIYGFGNARSYAYRHSTTQGSIFKLVTAYTALTQRYKSLGGRIANSNSLNPLEIIDEFRKEGKDEFVGSHLNGKAIPRFYKGGRLPRSLSNHLGKMDIISAIERSSNPYFALLAGDILKDPDDLTKAAKMFSYGSKTGIELMHEISGSVPEDVSSDRTNLYFLSIGQGSLIVTPLQTAVMLSALANGGKVLKPKILHLSIGRIPKRGEEILDTRPPFLFSDKMGYLGIDFPLFTESTKSESKNIIKQKPAEVIREIFLPEEVRKILIEGMKRVVLRASEFPALWGLKELYKDSKEAIPSLIGLRGQLVGKTSTSEAIERIDIDALYGTNKYNHLWFGGISFENSEGESNSIVIRDKNGVPELVVVVYLRYGAYGKDTIPIASQLVNKWREIKKKYQKES
;
A
#
# COMPACT_ATOMS: atom_id res chain seq x y z
N MET A 1 -33.19 -105.35 27.30
CA MET A 1 -32.61 -106.50 26.59
C MET A 1 -31.42 -106.04 25.74
N SER A 2 -30.24 -106.64 25.98
CA SER A 2 -28.99 -106.76 25.17
C SER A 2 -28.71 -105.88 23.92
N LYS A 3 -27.53 -105.21 23.89
CA LYS A 3 -26.31 -105.61 23.13
C LYS A 3 -25.15 -104.57 23.28
N PRO A 4 -23.86 -104.98 23.22
CA PRO A 4 -22.69 -104.10 23.33
C PRO A 4 -21.99 -103.79 21.97
N LYS A 5 -21.13 -102.74 21.98
CA LYS A 5 -19.97 -102.37 21.09
C LYS A 5 -19.93 -100.83 20.94
N GLU A 6 -18.81 -100.10 20.89
CA GLU A 6 -17.40 -100.42 20.63
C GLU A 6 -16.50 -99.26 21.17
N ARG A 7 -15.27 -99.58 21.60
CA ARG A 7 -14.20 -98.62 21.95
C ARG A 7 -13.24 -98.45 20.76
N TYR A 8 -12.79 -97.22 20.47
CA TYR A 8 -11.54 -96.87 19.78
C TYR A 8 -11.01 -95.59 20.45
N SER A 9 -9.91 -95.61 21.22
CA SER A 9 -8.47 -95.74 20.90
C SER A 9 -7.78 -94.37 20.91
N SER A 10 -7.02 -94.14 21.99
CA SER A 10 -6.10 -93.03 22.24
C SER A 10 -4.88 -93.10 21.32
N SER A 11 -4.65 -92.09 20.45
CA SER A 11 -3.35 -91.92 19.78
C SER A 11 -2.97 -90.47 19.36
N ASP A 12 -3.74 -89.44 19.70
CA ASP A 12 -3.48 -88.07 19.18
C ASP A 12 -2.70 -87.11 20.09
N ASP A 13 -2.49 -87.40 21.38
CA ASP A 13 -1.80 -86.47 22.29
C ASP A 13 -0.28 -86.36 22.06
N SER A 14 0.35 -87.32 21.38
CA SER A 14 1.81 -87.28 21.13
C SER A 14 2.22 -86.34 19.99
N LYS A 15 1.34 -86.11 19.00
CA LYS A 15 1.65 -85.28 17.81
C LYS A 15 1.49 -83.77 18.04
N ILE A 16 0.62 -83.36 18.97
CA ILE A 16 0.43 -81.94 19.32
C ILE A 16 1.62 -81.42 20.12
N SER A 17 2.12 -82.21 21.07
CA SER A 17 3.32 -81.91 21.86
C SER A 17 4.57 -81.71 20.98
N GLU A 18 4.76 -82.54 19.95
CA GLU A 18 5.89 -82.40 19.02
C GLU A 18 5.83 -81.12 18.17
N LYS A 19 4.65 -80.72 17.69
CA LYS A 19 4.50 -79.47 16.92
C LYS A 19 4.71 -78.23 17.80
N ILE A 20 4.19 -78.24 19.02
CA ILE A 20 4.39 -77.15 19.97
C ILE A 20 5.87 -77.02 20.33
N ASN A 21 6.56 -78.13 20.61
CA ASN A 21 8.00 -78.13 20.89
C ASN A 21 8.83 -77.65 19.69
N LYS A 22 8.44 -77.98 18.45
CA LYS A 22 9.12 -77.43 17.26
C LYS A 22 8.93 -75.92 17.14
N ILE A 23 7.72 -75.40 17.36
CA ILE A 23 7.47 -73.95 17.36
C ILE A 23 8.22 -73.26 18.51
N LEU A 24 8.22 -73.84 19.70
CA LEU A 24 8.95 -73.31 20.86
C LEU A 24 10.46 -73.27 20.59
N ASN A 25 11.01 -74.30 19.94
CA ASN A 25 12.40 -74.32 19.51
C ASN A 25 12.70 -73.27 18.44
N TYR A 26 11.80 -73.04 17.47
CA TYR A 26 11.99 -71.95 16.51
C TYR A 26 11.95 -70.57 17.17
N ILE A 27 11.05 -70.37 18.13
CA ILE A 27 10.98 -69.14 18.93
C ILE A 27 12.25 -68.99 19.77
N LEU A 28 12.74 -70.06 20.40
CA LEU A 28 13.96 -70.06 21.19
C LEU A 28 15.18 -69.73 20.33
N ILE A 29 15.28 -70.31 19.13
CA ILE A 29 16.34 -70.02 18.16
C ILE A 29 16.25 -68.56 17.68
N ALA A 30 15.05 -68.05 17.40
CA ALA A 30 14.85 -66.65 17.06
C ALA A 30 15.25 -65.71 18.21
N PHE A 31 14.89 -66.04 19.45
CA PHE A 31 15.31 -65.31 20.64
C PHE A 31 16.82 -65.38 20.84
N LEU A 32 17.44 -66.54 20.65
CA LEU A 32 18.90 -66.68 20.71
C LEU A 32 19.60 -65.87 19.62
N LEU A 33 19.07 -65.83 18.39
CA LEU A 33 19.57 -65.00 17.30
C LEU A 33 19.42 -63.51 17.62
N ILE A 34 18.27 -63.10 18.18
CA ILE A 34 18.03 -61.71 18.60
C ILE A 34 18.95 -61.34 19.77
N SER A 35 19.09 -62.20 20.78
CA SER A 35 19.98 -62.02 21.93
C SER A 35 21.44 -61.98 21.51
N PHE A 36 21.86 -62.85 20.59
CA PHE A 36 23.20 -62.84 20.01
C PHE A 36 23.42 -61.58 19.18
N ARG A 37 22.44 -61.14 18.39
CA ARG A 37 22.52 -59.90 17.61
C ARG A 37 22.56 -58.67 18.52
N LEU A 38 21.79 -58.67 19.60
CA LEU A 38 21.83 -57.64 20.64
C LEU A 38 23.19 -57.62 21.30
N TRP A 39 23.70 -58.76 21.76
CA TRP A 39 25.04 -58.88 22.35
C TRP A 39 26.14 -58.41 21.37
N HIS A 40 26.06 -58.80 20.10
CA HIS A 40 26.97 -58.33 19.07
C HIS A 40 26.88 -56.80 18.88
N LEU A 41 25.68 -56.21 18.95
CA LEU A 41 25.49 -54.76 18.86
C LEU A 41 25.94 -54.02 20.14
N THR A 42 25.77 -54.61 21.32
CA THR A 42 26.01 -53.96 22.62
C THR A 42 27.39 -54.23 23.21
N VAL A 43 28.10 -55.25 22.76
CA VAL A 43 29.41 -55.65 23.30
C VAL A 43 30.50 -55.60 22.24
N ILE A 44 30.24 -56.08 21.02
CA ILE A 44 31.26 -56.10 19.95
C ILE A 44 31.29 -54.76 19.22
N GLN A 45 30.13 -54.23 18.83
CA GLN A 45 30.03 -52.95 18.10
C GLN A 45 29.77 -51.75 19.01
N SER A 46 29.85 -51.90 20.34
CA SER A 46 29.61 -50.78 21.26
C SER A 46 30.56 -49.63 21.00
N ASP A 47 31.83 -49.95 20.79
CA ASP A 47 32.90 -48.97 20.69
C ASP A 47 32.81 -48.26 19.34
N ASP A 48 32.61 -49.00 18.24
CA ASP A 48 32.36 -48.44 16.90
C ASP A 48 31.11 -47.55 16.85
N ARG A 49 30.02 -47.97 17.51
CA ARG A 49 28.77 -47.20 17.58
C ARG A 49 28.89 -45.98 18.49
N TYR A 50 29.65 -46.11 19.58
CA TYR A 50 29.96 -45.00 20.47
C TYR A 50 30.82 -43.97 19.74
N GLU A 51 31.84 -44.41 19.00
CA GLU A 51 32.63 -43.55 18.12
C GLU A 51 31.75 -42.90 17.04
N GLU A 52 30.86 -43.65 16.37
CA GLU A 52 29.90 -43.08 15.43
C GLU A 52 28.96 -42.04 16.06
N ALA A 53 28.55 -42.23 17.32
CA ALA A 53 27.68 -41.32 18.04
C ALA A 53 28.41 -40.07 18.56
N VAL A 54 29.71 -40.19 18.85
CA VAL A 54 30.59 -39.10 19.31
C VAL A 54 31.21 -38.34 18.13
N LYS A 55 31.20 -38.92 16.93
CA LYS A 55 31.71 -38.26 15.72
C LYS A 55 31.09 -36.86 15.55
N PRO A 56 31.92 -35.83 15.33
CA PRO A 56 31.43 -34.47 15.15
C PRO A 56 30.50 -34.40 13.94
N LYS A 57 29.37 -33.72 14.11
CA LYS A 57 28.41 -33.46 13.04
C LYS A 57 28.75 -32.14 12.37
N LYS A 58 28.81 -32.16 11.04
CA LYS A 58 28.95 -30.94 10.24
C LYS A 58 27.68 -30.10 10.30
N LYS A 59 27.77 -28.90 10.86
CA LYS A 59 26.72 -27.87 10.81
C LYS A 59 27.11 -26.76 9.84
N THR A 60 26.12 -26.25 9.12
CA THR A 60 26.29 -25.07 8.27
C THR A 60 25.58 -23.89 8.93
N VAL A 61 26.29 -22.80 9.16
CA VAL A 61 25.73 -21.55 9.68
C VAL A 61 25.76 -20.51 8.57
N LEU A 62 24.61 -19.89 8.30
CA LEU A 62 24.49 -18.81 7.34
C LEU A 62 24.90 -17.48 7.99
N GLU A 63 25.84 -16.77 7.40
CA GLU A 63 26.20 -15.42 7.81
C GLU A 63 25.44 -14.38 6.96
N PRO A 64 24.66 -13.46 7.57
CA PRO A 64 23.87 -12.49 6.82
C PRO A 64 24.74 -11.52 6.02
N ALA A 65 24.40 -11.32 4.75
CA ALA A 65 25.02 -10.29 3.93
C ALA A 65 24.55 -8.89 4.34
N LYS A 66 25.45 -7.90 4.22
CA LYS A 66 25.07 -6.50 4.40
C LYS A 66 24.30 -6.01 3.17
N ARG A 67 23.05 -5.61 3.36
CA ARG A 67 22.24 -4.94 2.31
C ARG A 67 22.95 -3.67 1.85
N ALA A 68 22.91 -3.37 0.57
CA ALA A 68 23.60 -2.21 0.01
C ALA A 68 22.85 -0.89 0.23
N THR A 69 23.57 0.22 0.18
CA THR A 69 22.99 1.56 0.25
C THR A 69 22.43 1.99 -1.11
N ILE A 70 21.32 2.72 -1.08
CA ILE A 70 20.78 3.44 -2.25
C ILE A 70 21.15 4.91 -2.09
N ARG A 71 21.69 5.52 -3.14
CA ARG A 71 22.13 6.91 -3.15
C ARG A 71 21.62 7.64 -4.37
N ASP A 72 21.47 8.94 -4.27
CA ASP A 72 21.08 9.80 -5.40
C ASP A 72 22.27 10.03 -6.35
N ARG A 73 22.08 10.82 -7.41
CA ARG A 73 23.11 11.11 -8.43
C ARG A 73 24.34 11.84 -7.89
N PHE A 74 24.17 12.59 -6.80
CA PHE A 74 25.24 13.32 -6.11
C PHE A 74 25.78 12.55 -4.90
N ASN A 75 25.51 11.23 -4.84
CA ASN A 75 25.96 10.32 -3.78
C ASN A 75 25.36 10.63 -2.39
N ILE A 76 24.22 11.34 -2.32
CA ILE A 76 23.46 11.60 -1.10
C ILE A 76 22.70 10.31 -0.70
N PRO A 77 22.73 9.89 0.58
CA PRO A 77 22.08 8.66 1.02
C PRO A 77 20.56 8.75 1.02
N LEU A 78 19.91 7.89 0.23
CA LEU A 78 18.45 7.73 0.16
C LEU A 78 17.96 6.57 1.04
N ALA A 79 18.73 5.48 1.10
CA ALA A 79 18.48 4.35 1.97
C ALA A 79 19.80 3.76 2.49
N VAL A 80 19.93 3.65 3.80
CA VAL A 80 21.15 3.22 4.48
C VAL A 80 20.82 2.23 5.58
N ASN A 81 21.84 1.50 6.06
CA ASN A 81 21.69 0.69 7.25
C ASN A 81 22.34 1.41 8.43
N LYS A 82 21.57 1.67 9.49
CA LYS A 82 22.11 2.12 10.77
C LYS A 82 22.35 0.92 11.69
N ILE A 83 23.34 1.03 12.56
CA ILE A 83 23.59 0.02 13.59
C ILE A 83 22.48 0.12 14.64
N GLN A 84 21.92 -1.02 14.99
CA GLN A 84 20.93 -1.17 16.05
C GLN A 84 21.40 -2.27 17.00
N TYR A 85 21.14 -2.10 18.28
CA TYR A 85 21.54 -3.04 19.32
C TYR A 85 20.33 -3.90 19.73
N ARG A 86 20.55 -5.20 19.97
CA ARG A 86 19.51 -6.10 20.47
C ARG A 86 20.06 -7.07 21.51
N ALA A 87 19.18 -7.51 22.42
CA ALA A 87 19.43 -8.59 23.36
C ALA A 87 18.79 -9.88 22.82
N SER A 88 19.52 -11.00 22.89
CA SER A 88 19.06 -12.30 22.42
C SER A 88 19.46 -13.40 23.41
N ILE A 89 18.74 -14.54 23.38
CA ILE A 89 19.07 -15.73 24.16
C ILE A 89 19.36 -16.92 23.27
N ILE A 90 20.41 -17.65 23.61
CA ILE A 90 20.79 -18.94 23.02
C ILE A 90 20.52 -20.04 24.05
N TYR A 91 19.43 -20.79 23.85
CA TYR A 91 18.99 -21.78 24.84
C TYR A 91 19.94 -22.97 24.98
N SER A 92 20.67 -23.35 23.92
CA SER A 92 21.61 -24.47 23.97
C SER A 92 22.72 -24.26 24.99
N GLN A 93 23.15 -23.01 25.21
CA GLN A 93 24.13 -22.68 26.24
C GLN A 93 23.51 -22.83 27.64
N ILE A 94 22.27 -22.35 27.85
CA ILE A 94 21.53 -22.55 29.10
C ILE A 94 21.34 -24.04 29.43
N LYS A 95 21.25 -24.91 28.40
CA LYS A 95 21.12 -26.36 28.56
C LYS A 95 22.35 -27.02 29.21
N GLU A 96 23.51 -26.38 29.19
CA GLU A 96 24.72 -26.86 29.90
C GLU A 96 24.50 -26.89 31.42
N ILE A 97 23.62 -26.03 31.92
CA ILE A 97 23.20 -26.07 33.33
C ILE A 97 22.35 -27.33 33.53
N PRO A 98 22.71 -28.21 34.49
CA PRO A 98 21.96 -29.42 34.73
C PRO A 98 20.53 -29.09 35.15
N THR A 99 19.56 -29.87 34.66
CA THR A 99 18.14 -29.68 34.99
C THR A 99 17.92 -29.72 36.50
N VAL A 100 18.63 -30.63 37.17
CA VAL A 100 18.51 -30.92 38.61
C VAL A 100 19.91 -30.86 39.23
N GLY A 101 20.02 -30.25 40.41
CA GLY A 101 21.19 -30.35 41.26
C GLY A 101 20.80 -30.51 42.73
N TYR A 102 21.78 -30.64 43.60
CA TYR A 102 21.58 -30.73 45.05
C TYR A 102 22.17 -29.48 45.72
N THR A 103 21.43 -28.90 46.65
CA THR A 103 21.89 -27.80 47.49
C THR A 103 21.87 -28.27 48.95
N LYS A 104 22.93 -27.94 49.70
CA LYS A 104 23.04 -28.30 51.12
C LYS A 104 22.41 -27.17 51.95
N LEU A 105 21.41 -27.48 52.75
CA LEU A 105 20.83 -26.53 53.70
C LEU A 105 21.77 -26.34 54.90
N GLU A 106 21.56 -25.29 55.72
CA GLU A 106 22.40 -24.96 56.89
C GLU A 106 22.49 -26.10 57.93
N ASN A 107 21.48 -26.95 57.97
CA ASN A 107 21.36 -28.19 58.77
C ASN A 107 22.00 -29.44 58.09
N GLY A 108 22.68 -29.29 56.95
CA GLY A 108 23.46 -30.35 56.31
C GLY A 108 22.71 -31.27 55.34
N GLU A 109 21.38 -31.18 55.26
CA GLU A 109 20.53 -31.96 54.36
C GLU A 109 20.68 -31.52 52.89
N ARG A 110 20.70 -32.49 51.97
CA ARG A 110 20.79 -32.25 50.52
C ARG A 110 19.40 -32.23 49.89
N VAL A 111 18.93 -31.05 49.51
CA VAL A 111 17.64 -30.89 48.82
C VAL A 111 17.84 -30.87 47.31
N ARG A 112 16.98 -31.59 46.59
CA ARG A 112 16.93 -31.61 45.13
C ARG A 112 16.32 -30.29 44.61
N VAL A 113 17.11 -29.50 43.88
CA VAL A 113 16.68 -28.21 43.32
C VAL A 113 16.77 -28.22 41.80
N ASN A 114 15.78 -27.63 41.12
CA ASN A 114 15.81 -27.45 39.66
C ASN A 114 16.70 -26.26 39.28
N LYS A 115 18.03 -26.47 39.30
CA LYS A 115 19.03 -25.41 39.05
C LYS A 115 18.80 -24.63 37.75
N ARG A 116 18.46 -25.32 36.64
CA ARG A 116 18.18 -24.62 35.37
C ARG A 116 16.95 -23.71 35.44
N LYS A 117 15.89 -24.17 36.11
CA LYS A 117 14.66 -23.37 36.27
C LYS A 117 14.93 -22.12 37.09
N GLU A 118 15.67 -22.29 38.19
CA GLU A 118 16.10 -21.18 39.07
C GLU A 118 16.98 -20.17 38.32
N TYR A 119 17.92 -20.67 37.50
CA TYR A 119 18.76 -19.81 36.66
C TYR A 119 17.96 -18.99 35.66
N ILE A 120 17.04 -19.62 34.92
CA ILE A 120 16.18 -18.93 33.94
C ILE A 120 15.35 -17.85 34.64
N GLN A 121 14.87 -18.12 35.84
CA GLN A 121 14.09 -17.16 36.63
C GLN A 121 14.93 -15.97 37.08
N LYS A 122 16.13 -16.21 37.62
CA LYS A 122 17.10 -15.15 37.98
C LYS A 122 17.53 -14.30 36.77
N LEU A 123 17.80 -14.95 35.64
CA LEU A 123 18.13 -14.28 34.39
C LEU A 123 16.97 -13.40 33.92
N ALA A 124 15.74 -13.91 33.98
CA ALA A 124 14.56 -13.15 33.60
C ALA A 124 14.27 -11.97 34.53
N GLU A 125 14.48 -12.12 35.85
CA GLU A 125 14.37 -11.01 36.81
C GLU A 125 15.41 -9.91 36.54
N PHE A 126 16.65 -10.32 36.29
CA PHE A 126 17.73 -9.40 35.90
C PHE A 126 17.39 -8.65 34.60
N LEU A 127 17.04 -9.37 33.55
CA LEU A 127 16.68 -8.77 32.26
C LEU A 127 15.43 -7.92 32.36
N GLY A 128 14.43 -8.34 33.15
CA GLY A 128 13.22 -7.55 33.37
C GLY A 128 13.52 -6.20 34.01
N LYS A 129 14.46 -6.17 34.97
CA LYS A 129 14.92 -4.92 35.60
C LYS A 129 15.73 -4.03 34.66
N GLU A 130 16.69 -4.59 33.93
CA GLU A 130 17.57 -3.81 33.03
C GLU A 130 16.85 -3.33 31.77
N LEU A 131 15.92 -4.14 31.23
CA LEU A 131 15.24 -3.86 29.97
C LEU A 131 13.83 -3.28 30.14
N ASN A 132 13.36 -3.15 31.38
CA ASN A 132 11.99 -2.76 31.74
C ASN A 132 10.93 -3.68 31.09
N LEU A 133 11.08 -4.98 31.29
CA LEU A 133 10.22 -6.04 30.76
C LEU A 133 9.68 -6.90 31.91
N ASP A 134 8.52 -7.55 31.71
CA ASP A 134 7.98 -8.49 32.68
C ASP A 134 8.83 -9.78 32.74
N PRO A 135 9.44 -10.12 33.90
CA PRO A 135 10.22 -11.34 34.07
C PRO A 135 9.45 -12.61 33.73
N LYS A 136 8.16 -12.72 34.10
CA LYS A 136 7.36 -13.94 33.84
C LYS A 136 7.24 -14.20 32.35
N ARG A 137 6.97 -13.15 31.57
CA ARG A 137 6.92 -13.20 30.12
C ARG A 137 8.26 -13.60 29.49
N ILE A 138 9.39 -13.14 30.04
CA ILE A 138 10.72 -13.55 29.57
C ILE A 138 10.94 -15.06 29.82
N VAL A 139 10.60 -15.56 31.01
CA VAL A 139 10.69 -16.99 31.32
C VAL A 139 9.87 -17.81 30.32
N ASP A 140 8.64 -17.39 30.07
CA ASP A 140 7.76 -18.03 29.09
C ASP A 140 8.40 -18.04 27.71
N LEU A 141 8.86 -16.87 27.23
CA LEU A 141 9.52 -16.73 25.92
C LEU A 141 10.72 -17.68 25.79
N ILE A 142 11.53 -17.81 26.83
CA ILE A 142 12.69 -18.71 26.84
C ILE A 142 12.25 -20.16 26.65
N TYR A 143 11.28 -20.65 27.44
CA TYR A 143 10.83 -22.02 27.34
C TYR A 143 10.08 -22.31 26.03
N ALA A 144 9.31 -21.36 25.50
CA ALA A 144 8.58 -21.55 24.27
C ALA A 144 9.51 -21.65 23.06
N LYS A 145 10.53 -20.78 23.02
CA LYS A 145 11.52 -20.76 21.95
C LYS A 145 12.60 -21.82 22.14
N ALA A 146 12.78 -22.39 23.33
CA ALA A 146 13.75 -23.46 23.61
C ALA A 146 13.62 -24.68 22.68
N SER A 147 12.39 -25.09 22.35
CA SER A 147 12.15 -26.23 21.47
C SER A 147 12.38 -25.91 19.99
N LEU A 148 11.99 -24.70 19.57
CA LEU A 148 12.03 -24.24 18.17
C LEU A 148 13.41 -23.72 17.75
N TYR A 149 14.08 -23.00 18.65
CA TYR A 149 15.33 -22.26 18.40
C TYR A 149 16.40 -22.67 19.39
N ASN A 150 16.53 -23.98 19.67
CA ASN A 150 17.48 -24.47 20.68
C ASN A 150 18.91 -23.94 20.44
N HIS A 151 19.37 -23.91 19.19
CA HIS A 151 20.73 -23.46 18.83
C HIS A 151 20.78 -22.10 18.13
N LEU A 152 19.64 -21.41 18.00
CA LEU A 152 19.57 -20.12 17.31
C LEU A 152 19.27 -19.02 18.34
N PRO A 153 19.97 -17.88 18.28
CA PRO A 153 19.64 -16.76 19.14
C PRO A 153 18.24 -16.26 18.78
N PHE A 154 17.34 -16.22 19.77
CA PHE A 154 16.05 -15.56 19.63
C PHE A 154 16.06 -14.22 20.37
N VAL A 155 15.41 -13.23 19.80
CA VAL A 155 15.45 -11.85 20.29
C VAL A 155 14.50 -11.65 21.46
N ILE A 156 14.97 -11.02 22.54
CA ILE A 156 14.13 -10.59 23.67
C ILE A 156 13.65 -9.16 23.46
N LYS A 157 14.59 -8.26 23.13
CA LYS A 157 14.34 -6.83 22.94
C LYS A 157 15.23 -6.32 21.81
N GLU A 158 14.62 -5.60 20.87
CA GLU A 158 15.30 -4.81 19.84
C GLU A 158 15.43 -3.35 20.29
N ASP A 159 16.17 -2.53 19.55
CA ASP A 159 16.34 -1.10 19.83
C ASP A 159 16.87 -0.80 21.24
N LEU A 160 17.89 -1.54 21.71
CA LEU A 160 18.55 -1.20 22.96
C LEU A 160 19.25 0.16 22.84
N THR A 161 19.18 0.95 23.91
CA THR A 161 20.03 2.12 24.08
C THR A 161 21.50 1.69 24.14
N GLU A 162 22.43 2.58 23.78
CA GLU A 162 23.86 2.29 23.89
C GLU A 162 24.26 1.89 25.32
N LYS A 163 23.66 2.54 26.32
CA LYS A 163 23.87 2.22 27.73
C LYS A 163 23.43 0.79 28.07
N GLU A 164 22.21 0.39 27.69
CA GLU A 164 21.73 -0.98 27.88
C GLU A 164 22.62 -1.99 27.14
N PHE A 165 23.01 -1.69 25.91
CA PHE A 165 23.86 -2.57 25.11
C PHE A 165 25.21 -2.81 25.79
N TYR A 166 25.95 -1.77 26.16
CA TYR A 166 27.26 -1.93 26.80
C TYR A 166 27.14 -2.63 28.16
N ARG A 167 26.08 -2.34 28.92
CA ARG A 167 25.79 -3.01 30.19
C ARG A 167 25.60 -4.52 30.01
N LEU A 168 24.75 -4.92 29.07
CA LEU A 168 24.53 -6.34 28.77
C LEU A 168 25.76 -7.00 28.13
N LYS A 169 26.52 -6.26 27.31
CA LYS A 169 27.76 -6.77 26.68
C LYS A 169 28.85 -7.09 27.71
N MET A 170 28.98 -6.29 28.76
CA MET A 170 29.90 -6.55 29.86
C MET A 170 29.50 -7.81 30.65
N LEU A 171 28.20 -7.99 30.90
CA LEU A 171 27.65 -9.08 31.70
C LEU A 171 27.37 -10.36 30.88
N GLU A 172 27.64 -10.36 29.58
CA GLU A 172 27.44 -11.51 28.67
C GLU A 172 28.25 -12.73 29.12
N LYS A 173 29.42 -12.51 29.75
CA LYS A 173 30.25 -13.58 30.32
C LYS A 173 29.69 -14.16 31.61
N ASP A 174 28.97 -13.36 32.39
CA ASP A 174 28.42 -13.74 33.69
C ASP A 174 27.09 -14.50 33.53
N TRP A 175 26.35 -14.21 32.46
CA TRP A 175 25.06 -14.82 32.15
C TRP A 175 25.14 -15.73 30.92
N LEU A 176 25.35 -17.02 31.17
CA LEU A 176 25.29 -18.08 30.16
C LEU A 176 24.00 -18.02 29.31
N GLY A 177 24.15 -17.99 27.99
CA GLY A 177 23.03 -17.92 27.04
C GLY A 177 22.55 -16.51 26.70
N LEU A 178 22.97 -15.46 27.43
CA LEU A 178 22.69 -14.08 27.04
C LEU A 178 23.63 -13.66 25.91
N GLN A 179 23.11 -12.93 24.92
CA GLN A 179 23.92 -12.34 23.86
C GLN A 179 23.46 -10.92 23.56
N ALA A 180 24.39 -9.96 23.63
CA ALA A 180 24.17 -8.59 23.15
C ALA A 180 24.90 -8.40 21.82
N GLY A 181 24.15 -8.06 20.77
CA GLY A 181 24.69 -7.95 19.41
C GLY A 181 24.26 -6.71 18.66
N MET A 182 25.08 -6.34 17.67
CA MET A 182 24.85 -5.25 16.73
C MET A 182 24.28 -5.78 15.42
N TYR A 183 23.21 -5.16 14.92
CA TYR A 183 22.51 -5.57 13.72
C TYR A 183 22.22 -4.37 12.81
N PRO A 184 22.31 -4.53 11.49
CA PRO A 184 21.95 -3.48 10.56
C PRO A 184 20.43 -3.32 10.46
N LYS A 185 19.92 -2.13 10.76
CA LYS A 185 18.52 -1.73 10.55
C LYS A 185 18.42 -0.79 9.35
N ARG A 186 17.50 -1.06 8.43
CA ARG A 186 17.28 -0.18 7.28
C ARG A 186 16.63 1.13 7.73
N VAL A 187 17.13 2.26 7.22
CA VAL A 187 16.64 3.61 7.52
C VAL A 187 16.64 4.44 6.24
N TYR A 188 15.60 5.25 6.06
CA TYR A 188 15.43 6.18 4.94
C TYR A 188 15.61 7.62 5.45
N PRO A 189 16.80 8.24 5.29
CA PRO A 189 17.13 9.50 5.95
C PRO A 189 16.25 10.68 5.55
N LEU A 190 15.72 10.67 4.32
CA LEU A 190 14.88 11.76 3.79
C LEU A 190 13.37 11.57 4.07
N GLY A 191 13.00 10.56 4.87
CA GLY A 191 11.61 10.29 5.25
C GLY A 191 10.71 10.11 4.03
N ARG A 192 9.70 10.98 3.89
CA ARG A 192 8.66 10.93 2.85
C ARG A 192 9.16 11.25 1.44
N VAL A 193 10.34 11.89 1.31
CA VAL A 193 10.88 12.31 0.00
C VAL A 193 11.19 11.09 -0.87
N ALA A 194 10.70 11.08 -2.12
CA ALA A 194 10.89 9.98 -3.06
C ALA A 194 10.37 8.61 -2.56
N SER A 195 9.45 8.59 -1.60
CA SER A 195 9.00 7.37 -0.92
C SER A 195 8.41 6.31 -1.87
N ASP A 196 7.66 6.73 -2.88
CA ASP A 196 7.07 5.88 -3.92
C ASP A 196 8.08 5.39 -4.97
N ILE A 197 9.23 6.07 -5.09
CA ILE A 197 10.36 5.68 -5.95
C ILE A 197 11.26 4.72 -5.19
N ILE A 198 11.70 5.07 -3.98
CA ILE A 198 12.62 4.25 -3.17
C ILE A 198 11.90 2.99 -2.71
N GLY A 199 10.67 3.13 -2.24
CA GLY A 199 9.89 2.07 -1.62
C GLY A 199 10.36 1.75 -0.20
N TYR A 200 10.05 0.55 0.26
CA TYR A 200 10.36 0.10 1.61
C TYR A 200 10.73 -1.39 1.63
N ILE A 201 11.28 -1.84 2.75
CA ILE A 201 11.51 -3.26 3.04
C ILE A 201 10.44 -3.77 4.01
N GLY A 202 10.09 -5.04 3.90
CA GLY A 202 9.17 -5.70 4.83
C GLY A 202 9.52 -7.18 4.97
N ALA A 203 8.99 -7.83 6.00
CA ALA A 203 9.18 -9.26 6.20
C ALA A 203 8.73 -10.08 4.98
N ILE A 204 9.47 -11.13 4.63
CA ILE A 204 9.05 -12.06 3.59
C ILE A 204 7.71 -12.72 3.96
N ASN A 205 6.75 -12.71 3.03
CA ASN A 205 5.48 -13.39 3.25
C ASN A 205 5.66 -14.89 3.02
N ARG A 206 4.95 -15.74 3.77
CA ARG A 206 4.96 -17.20 3.58
C ARG A 206 4.65 -17.60 2.13
N GLN A 207 3.69 -16.93 1.49
CA GLN A 207 3.36 -17.19 0.08
C GLN A 207 4.52 -16.88 -0.87
N GLU A 208 5.30 -15.83 -0.62
CA GLU A 208 6.46 -15.47 -1.43
C GLU A 208 7.59 -16.49 -1.22
N TYR A 209 7.80 -16.91 0.03
CA TYR A 209 8.76 -17.94 0.38
C TYR A 209 8.41 -19.30 -0.25
N ASP A 210 7.13 -19.69 -0.17
CA ASP A 210 6.63 -20.93 -0.75
C ASP A 210 6.77 -20.94 -2.28
N LYS A 211 6.56 -19.78 -2.96
CA LYS A 211 6.81 -19.62 -4.41
C LYS A 211 8.28 -19.81 -4.79
N ILE A 212 9.21 -19.29 -3.98
CA ILE A 212 10.64 -19.46 -4.25
C ILE A 212 11.04 -20.93 -4.05
N ILE A 213 10.50 -21.59 -3.04
CA ILE A 213 10.74 -23.02 -2.82
C ILE A 213 10.14 -23.86 -3.94
N SER A 214 8.93 -23.55 -4.40
CA SER A 214 8.33 -24.29 -5.52
C SER A 214 9.17 -24.12 -6.78
N GLU A 215 9.63 -22.89 -7.10
CA GLU A 215 10.55 -22.64 -8.21
C GLU A 215 11.85 -23.46 -8.10
N ILE A 216 12.45 -23.54 -6.89
CA ILE A 216 13.64 -24.37 -6.65
C ILE A 216 13.36 -25.85 -6.91
N LYS A 217 12.24 -26.37 -6.39
CA LYS A 217 11.86 -27.79 -6.57
C LYS A 217 11.55 -28.14 -8.02
N GLU A 218 10.85 -27.25 -8.72
CA GLU A 218 10.54 -27.39 -10.15
C GLU A 218 11.83 -27.41 -10.99
N LEU A 219 12.77 -26.51 -10.70
CA LEU A 219 14.08 -26.50 -11.37
C LEU A 219 14.91 -27.74 -11.03
N GLU A 220 14.87 -28.23 -9.80
CA GLU A 220 15.53 -29.50 -9.42
C GLU A 220 14.93 -30.69 -10.17
N ALA A 221 13.61 -30.77 -10.25
CA ALA A 221 12.89 -31.83 -10.98
C ALA A 221 13.18 -31.76 -12.49
N PHE A 222 13.16 -30.57 -13.07
CA PHE A 222 13.51 -30.32 -14.47
C PHE A 222 14.93 -30.77 -14.81
N LEU A 223 15.89 -30.59 -13.89
CA LEU A 223 17.28 -30.98 -14.10
C LEU A 223 17.56 -32.47 -13.85
N SER A 224 16.71 -33.14 -13.07
CA SER A 224 16.82 -34.57 -12.77
C SER A 224 16.13 -35.48 -13.78
N ASN A 225 15.19 -34.97 -14.59
CA ASN A 225 14.58 -35.73 -15.66
C ASN A 225 15.59 -35.86 -16.81
N ASP A 226 16.16 -37.06 -16.98
CA ASP A 226 17.18 -37.38 -17.99
C ASP A 226 16.58 -37.91 -19.31
N GLU A 227 15.25 -37.99 -19.46
CA GLU A 227 14.60 -38.54 -20.66
C GLU A 227 13.88 -37.47 -21.50
N GLU A 228 14.03 -37.59 -22.83
CA GLU A 228 13.57 -36.71 -23.91
C GLU A 228 12.04 -36.60 -24.07
N GLU A 229 11.25 -36.82 -23.02
CA GLU A 229 9.81 -36.60 -23.10
C GLU A 229 9.48 -35.12 -22.88
N LYS A 230 9.23 -34.43 -24.00
CA LYS A 230 8.58 -33.13 -24.06
C LYS A 230 7.15 -33.21 -23.53
N GLU A 231 6.98 -33.28 -22.22
CA GLU A 231 5.75 -32.83 -21.59
C GLU A 231 5.87 -31.35 -21.21
N GLU A 232 4.78 -30.63 -21.40
CA GLU A 232 4.61 -29.19 -21.21
C GLU A 232 4.94 -28.74 -19.77
N SER A 233 6.22 -28.62 -19.45
CA SER A 233 6.65 -27.85 -18.29
C SER A 233 6.59 -26.36 -18.64
N PHE A 234 6.03 -25.55 -17.74
CA PHE A 234 5.82 -24.09 -17.87
C PHE A 234 7.12 -23.26 -18.02
N ILE A 235 8.29 -23.90 -18.15
CA ILE A 235 9.60 -23.27 -18.06
C ILE A 235 10.25 -23.24 -19.45
N THR A 236 10.24 -22.08 -20.09
CA THR A 236 10.93 -21.77 -21.36
C THR A 236 12.46 -21.60 -21.20
N LEU A 237 13.10 -22.34 -20.30
CA LEU A 237 14.54 -22.24 -20.02
C LEU A 237 15.29 -23.45 -20.57
N THR A 238 16.48 -23.22 -21.11
CA THR A 238 17.44 -24.29 -21.45
C THR A 238 18.00 -24.96 -20.19
N ARG A 239 18.56 -26.19 -20.30
CA ARG A 239 19.17 -26.92 -19.16
C ARG A 239 20.27 -26.10 -18.47
N GLU A 240 21.08 -25.38 -19.25
CA GLU A 240 22.14 -24.50 -18.73
C GLU A 240 21.58 -23.27 -17.99
N GLU A 241 20.55 -22.62 -18.55
CA GLU A 241 19.87 -21.50 -17.89
C GLU A 241 19.18 -21.95 -16.60
N GLY A 242 18.56 -23.13 -16.62
CA GLY A 242 17.96 -23.78 -15.44
C GLY A 242 18.98 -24.05 -14.33
N LEU A 243 20.16 -24.60 -14.68
CA LEU A 243 21.27 -24.81 -13.74
C LEU A 243 21.77 -23.48 -13.13
N SER A 244 21.96 -22.46 -13.97
CA SER A 244 22.39 -21.13 -13.53
C SER A 244 21.36 -20.49 -12.60
N ARG A 245 20.06 -20.61 -12.93
CA ARG A 245 18.94 -20.09 -12.13
C ARG A 245 18.81 -20.80 -10.80
N LEU A 246 18.87 -22.13 -10.78
CA LEU A 246 18.82 -22.93 -9.56
C LEU A 246 19.98 -22.57 -8.62
N LYS A 247 21.20 -22.44 -9.17
CA LYS A 247 22.39 -22.05 -8.42
C LYS A 247 22.27 -20.63 -7.85
N GLU A 248 21.71 -19.69 -8.62
CA GLU A 248 21.42 -18.33 -8.13
C GLU A 248 20.41 -18.34 -6.98
N LEU A 249 19.31 -19.07 -7.10
CA LEU A 249 18.27 -19.17 -6.06
C LEU A 249 18.81 -19.81 -4.77
N LYS A 250 19.64 -20.85 -4.89
CA LYS A 250 20.30 -21.50 -3.73
C LYS A 250 21.34 -20.61 -3.07
N ASP A 251 22.02 -19.75 -3.81
CA ASP A 251 23.01 -18.81 -3.28
C ASP A 251 22.37 -17.56 -2.65
N LYS A 252 21.23 -17.11 -3.17
CA LYS A 252 20.42 -16.01 -2.64
C LYS A 252 19.27 -16.50 -1.75
N ALA A 253 19.34 -17.74 -1.26
CA ALA A 253 18.26 -18.39 -0.53
C ALA A 253 17.71 -17.48 0.57
N TYR A 254 16.39 -17.29 0.55
CA TYR A 254 15.68 -16.53 1.55
C TYR A 254 15.50 -17.37 2.81
N THR A 255 15.55 -16.75 3.97
CA THR A 255 15.07 -17.33 5.22
C THR A 255 13.74 -16.68 5.60
N LEU A 256 12.93 -17.38 6.38
CA LEU A 256 11.63 -16.86 6.86
C LEU A 256 11.75 -15.59 7.72
N VAL A 257 12.96 -15.24 8.19
CA VAL A 257 13.23 -14.08 9.05
C VAL A 257 13.74 -12.88 8.24
N ASP A 258 14.06 -13.07 6.95
CA ASP A 258 14.62 -11.99 6.16
C ASP A 258 13.59 -10.92 5.79
N SER A 259 14.07 -9.68 5.78
CA SER A 259 13.34 -8.56 5.20
C SER A 259 13.75 -8.38 3.74
N ILE A 260 12.76 -8.22 2.88
CA ILE A 260 12.92 -8.06 1.43
C ILE A 260 12.33 -6.71 1.00
N GLY A 261 12.84 -6.14 -0.08
CA GLY A 261 12.22 -4.99 -0.73
C GLY A 261 10.82 -5.32 -1.25
N LYS A 262 9.84 -4.48 -0.89
CA LYS A 262 8.42 -4.69 -1.24
C LYS A 262 7.89 -3.74 -2.29
N MET A 263 8.55 -2.59 -2.48
CA MET A 263 8.11 -1.55 -3.41
C MET A 263 9.31 -0.78 -3.95
N GLY A 264 9.10 -0.02 -5.04
CA GLY A 264 10.10 0.92 -5.56
C GLY A 264 11.42 0.26 -5.98
N VAL A 265 12.51 1.02 -5.84
CA VAL A 265 13.89 0.58 -6.06
C VAL A 265 14.27 -0.56 -5.10
N GLU A 266 13.81 -0.51 -3.84
CA GLU A 266 14.05 -1.60 -2.87
C GLU A 266 13.52 -2.94 -3.40
N GLY A 267 12.31 -2.96 -3.95
CA GLY A 267 11.68 -4.16 -4.50
C GLY A 267 12.22 -4.57 -5.88
N TYR A 268 12.34 -3.62 -6.82
CA TYR A 268 12.81 -3.92 -8.18
C TYR A 268 14.25 -4.43 -8.20
N PHE A 269 15.13 -3.85 -7.37
CA PHE A 269 16.55 -4.21 -7.25
C PHE A 269 16.87 -5.07 -6.02
N GLU A 270 15.88 -5.78 -5.44
CA GLU A 270 16.08 -6.64 -4.26
C GLU A 270 17.26 -7.60 -4.43
N LYS A 271 17.37 -8.22 -5.62
CA LYS A 271 18.43 -9.18 -5.97
C LYS A 271 19.83 -8.58 -5.94
N ASP A 272 19.96 -7.30 -6.25
CA ASP A 272 21.25 -6.59 -6.26
C ASP A 272 21.54 -6.01 -4.88
N LEU A 273 20.54 -5.46 -4.20
CA LEU A 273 20.68 -4.82 -2.89
C LEU A 273 20.99 -5.80 -1.76
N ARG A 274 20.44 -7.02 -1.79
CA ARG A 274 20.56 -7.98 -0.67
C ARG A 274 21.99 -8.52 -0.46
N GLY A 275 22.71 -8.78 -1.56
CA GLY A 275 24.02 -9.45 -1.52
C GLY A 275 23.92 -10.98 -1.40
N TYR A 276 25.04 -11.62 -1.07
CA TYR A 276 25.16 -13.08 -1.00
C TYR A 276 25.53 -13.50 0.42
N HIS A 277 24.68 -14.33 1.03
CA HIS A 277 24.95 -14.87 2.36
C HIS A 277 26.24 -15.68 2.40
N GLY A 278 26.98 -15.53 3.50
CA GLY A 278 28.12 -16.38 3.79
C GLY A 278 27.66 -17.73 4.30
N LYS A 279 28.50 -18.75 4.16
CA LYS A 279 28.28 -20.09 4.69
C LYS A 279 29.54 -20.48 5.45
N LYS A 280 29.44 -20.69 6.76
CA LYS A 280 30.51 -21.28 7.55
C LYS A 280 30.14 -22.69 7.94
N TYR A 281 31.11 -23.60 7.83
CA TYR A 281 30.95 -24.98 8.25
C TYR A 281 31.63 -25.15 9.59
N TYR A 282 30.94 -25.77 10.54
CA TYR A 282 31.51 -26.08 11.84
C TYR A 282 31.32 -27.56 12.13
N ASP A 283 32.34 -28.17 12.73
CA ASP A 283 32.17 -29.42 13.45
C ASP A 283 31.47 -29.11 14.77
N SER A 284 30.41 -29.85 15.05
CA SER A 284 29.67 -29.74 16.30
C SER A 284 29.68 -31.06 17.05
N ASP A 285 29.80 -31.00 18.38
CA ASP A 285 29.66 -32.18 19.22
C ASP A 285 28.20 -32.71 19.21
N ALA A 286 27.97 -33.87 19.83
CA ALA A 286 26.63 -34.44 19.99
C ALA A 286 25.66 -33.52 20.78
N ARG A 287 26.17 -32.51 21.49
CA ARG A 287 25.41 -31.53 22.28
C ARG A 287 25.11 -30.26 21.48
N GLY A 288 25.74 -30.10 20.31
CA GLY A 288 25.55 -29.01 19.35
C GLY A 288 26.49 -27.82 19.53
N ASN A 289 27.51 -27.93 20.38
CA ASN A 289 28.55 -26.92 20.58
C ASN A 289 29.54 -26.95 19.41
N PHE A 290 29.95 -25.78 18.93
CA PHE A 290 30.90 -25.67 17.82
C PHE A 290 32.31 -25.98 18.32
N LEU A 291 32.91 -27.06 17.83
CA LEU A 291 34.25 -27.50 18.18
C LEU A 291 35.30 -26.78 17.34
N ARG A 292 35.11 -26.78 16.01
CA ARG A 292 36.07 -26.23 15.05
C ARG A 292 35.37 -25.73 13.80
N GLU A 293 35.83 -24.61 13.25
CA GLU A 293 35.47 -24.18 11.90
C GLU A 293 36.17 -25.07 10.86
N LEU A 294 35.40 -25.55 9.87
CA LEU A 294 35.89 -26.37 8.77
C LEU A 294 36.25 -25.48 7.56
N PRO A 295 37.32 -25.83 6.82
CA PRO A 295 37.65 -25.15 5.58
C PRO A 295 36.57 -25.37 4.51
N GLY A 296 36.46 -24.41 3.58
CA GLY A 296 35.46 -24.42 2.50
C GLY A 296 34.23 -23.55 2.76
N GLY A 297 34.19 -22.84 3.89
CA GLY A 297 33.22 -21.76 4.10
C GLY A 297 33.47 -20.58 3.16
N ARG A 298 32.43 -19.77 2.94
CA ARG A 298 32.48 -18.55 2.12
C ARG A 298 32.03 -17.36 2.94
N ASN A 299 32.79 -16.27 2.88
CA ASN A 299 32.42 -15.02 3.54
C ASN A 299 31.21 -14.35 2.87
N PRO A 300 30.34 -13.66 3.64
CA PRO A 300 29.21 -12.93 3.08
C PRO A 300 29.71 -11.79 2.17
N LEU A 301 29.09 -11.66 1.00
CA LEU A 301 29.36 -10.53 0.11
C LEU A 301 28.24 -9.50 0.25
N PRO A 302 28.56 -8.21 0.47
CA PRO A 302 27.56 -7.16 0.53
C PRO A 302 26.84 -7.02 -0.82
N GLY A 303 25.62 -6.52 -0.77
CA GLY A 303 24.89 -6.16 -1.99
C GLY A 303 25.59 -5.07 -2.79
N HIS A 304 25.08 -4.82 -4.00
CA HIS A 304 25.58 -3.80 -4.89
C HIS A 304 25.01 -2.44 -4.51
N ARG A 305 25.90 -1.47 -4.24
CA ARG A 305 25.53 -0.09 -4.02
C ARG A 305 24.91 0.47 -5.30
N LEU A 306 23.73 1.05 -5.17
CA LEU A 306 23.01 1.67 -6.29
C LEU A 306 23.14 3.18 -6.20
N LEU A 307 23.60 3.80 -7.30
CA LEU A 307 23.54 5.23 -7.54
C LEU A 307 22.38 5.48 -8.50
N LEU A 308 21.39 6.24 -8.08
CA LEU A 308 20.23 6.60 -8.88
C LEU A 308 20.52 7.82 -9.74
N THR A 309 19.73 8.03 -10.78
CA THR A 309 19.74 9.25 -11.61
C THR A 309 19.06 10.42 -10.91
N LEU A 310 18.27 10.13 -9.87
CA LEU A 310 17.49 11.10 -9.11
C LEU A 310 18.38 12.17 -8.46
N SER A 311 17.93 13.42 -8.48
CA SER A 311 18.45 14.48 -7.61
C SER A 311 17.52 14.59 -6.40
N SER A 312 18.00 14.27 -5.19
CA SER A 312 17.14 14.30 -4.00
C SER A 312 16.65 15.72 -3.69
N GLU A 313 17.47 16.73 -3.96
CA GLU A 313 17.12 18.15 -3.77
C GLU A 313 16.04 18.60 -4.76
N LEU A 314 16.15 18.20 -6.04
CA LEU A 314 15.13 18.53 -7.05
C LEU A 314 13.81 17.78 -6.79
N GLN A 315 13.90 16.51 -6.38
CA GLN A 315 12.74 15.70 -6.02
C GLN A 315 11.97 16.30 -4.85
N ALA A 316 12.67 16.65 -3.75
CA ALA A 316 12.05 17.26 -2.59
C ALA A 316 11.35 18.59 -2.95
N TYR A 317 12.01 19.44 -3.75
CA TYR A 317 11.42 20.69 -4.21
C TYR A 317 10.19 20.47 -5.10
N ALA A 318 10.22 19.47 -6.00
CA ALA A 318 9.06 19.13 -6.83
C ALA A 318 7.85 18.65 -6.00
N GLU A 319 8.08 17.84 -4.96
CA GLU A 319 7.05 17.41 -4.03
C GLU A 319 6.51 18.58 -3.19
N GLU A 320 7.38 19.47 -2.74
CA GLU A 320 7.00 20.70 -2.04
C GLU A 320 6.11 21.60 -2.91
N LEU A 321 6.46 21.80 -4.19
CA LEU A 321 5.63 22.56 -5.12
C LEU A 321 4.22 21.95 -5.28
N LEU A 322 4.08 20.62 -5.26
CA LEU A 322 2.76 19.97 -5.33
C LEU A 322 1.89 20.30 -4.10
N ILE A 323 2.51 20.33 -2.92
CA ILE A 323 1.84 20.63 -1.63
C ILE A 323 1.54 22.13 -1.52
N GLN A 324 2.50 23.00 -1.84
CA GLN A 324 2.36 24.45 -1.80
C GLN A 324 1.21 24.95 -2.69
N ASN A 325 1.08 24.37 -3.88
CA ASN A 325 0.08 24.78 -4.86
C ASN A 325 -1.27 24.04 -4.70
N GLU A 326 -1.46 23.23 -3.66
CA GLU A 326 -2.73 22.55 -3.41
C GLU A 326 -3.87 23.53 -3.10
N SER A 327 -3.61 24.57 -2.30
CA SER A 327 -4.60 25.57 -1.92
C SER A 327 -5.08 26.44 -3.09
N LEU A 328 -4.21 26.67 -4.09
CA LEU A 328 -4.49 27.48 -5.28
C LEU A 328 -5.43 26.75 -6.27
N ARG A 329 -5.49 25.41 -6.20
CA ARG A 329 -6.27 24.57 -7.11
C ARG A 329 -7.73 24.50 -6.71
N LYS A 330 -8.51 25.53 -7.01
CA LYS A 330 -9.97 25.46 -6.87
C LYS A 330 -10.54 24.53 -7.95
N PRO A 331 -11.29 23.48 -7.59
CA PRO A 331 -11.95 22.65 -8.58
C PRO A 331 -12.92 23.50 -9.39
N ARG A 332 -12.98 23.23 -10.69
CA ARG A 332 -13.95 23.84 -11.59
C ARG A 332 -14.70 22.75 -12.34
N ILE A 333 -16.01 22.93 -12.44
CA ILE A 333 -16.87 22.16 -13.34
C ILE A 333 -16.76 22.79 -14.72
N SER A 334 -16.87 21.99 -15.78
CA SER A 334 -16.90 22.50 -17.15
C SER A 334 -18.00 23.56 -17.36
N ASP A 335 -17.76 24.54 -18.23
CA ASP A 335 -18.62 25.72 -18.48
C ASP A 335 -20.09 25.42 -18.87
N TYR A 336 -20.42 24.15 -19.15
CA TYR A 336 -21.78 23.70 -19.45
C TYR A 336 -22.69 23.61 -18.21
N GLU A 337 -22.15 23.62 -16.99
CA GLU A 337 -22.91 23.43 -15.75
C GLU A 337 -22.73 24.59 -14.74
N LYS A 338 -22.92 25.83 -15.19
CA LYS A 338 -22.70 27.06 -14.38
C LYS A 338 -23.58 27.20 -13.14
N SER A 339 -24.64 26.40 -12.99
CA SER A 339 -25.56 26.48 -11.85
C SER A 339 -25.06 25.77 -10.59
N LYS A 340 -23.91 25.09 -10.63
CA LYS A 340 -23.42 24.23 -9.54
C LYS A 340 -22.08 24.70 -8.95
N SER A 341 -21.99 24.67 -7.62
CA SER A 341 -20.71 24.85 -6.91
C SER A 341 -19.96 23.52 -6.86
N PRO A 342 -18.74 23.39 -7.42
CA PRO A 342 -17.95 22.18 -7.32
C PRO A 342 -17.58 21.88 -5.87
N LYS A 343 -17.57 20.59 -5.52
CA LYS A 343 -17.07 20.12 -4.24
C LYS A 343 -15.54 20.17 -4.19
N ASP A 344 -14.99 20.63 -3.07
CA ASP A 344 -13.54 20.65 -2.85
C ASP A 344 -13.06 19.35 -2.20
N PRO A 345 -12.23 18.53 -2.86
CA PRO A 345 -11.75 17.28 -2.29
C PRO A 345 -10.71 17.53 -1.20
N TRP A 346 -10.67 16.62 -0.21
CA TRP A 346 -9.76 16.73 0.93
C TRP A 346 -8.28 16.69 0.55
N ILE A 347 -7.88 15.87 -0.42
CA ILE A 347 -6.51 15.84 -0.95
C ILE A 347 -6.57 15.94 -2.46
N LYS A 348 -5.82 16.89 -3.03
CA LYS A 348 -5.70 17.11 -4.47
C LYS A 348 -4.40 16.49 -4.94
N GLY A 349 -4.49 15.30 -5.52
CA GLY A 349 -3.31 14.60 -6.04
C GLY A 349 -2.61 15.34 -7.19
N GLY A 350 -1.38 14.94 -7.50
CA GLY A 350 -0.61 15.50 -8.61
C GLY A 350 0.75 14.82 -8.78
N ALA A 351 1.40 15.11 -9.90
CA ALA A 351 2.73 14.61 -10.22
C ALA A 351 3.57 15.64 -10.97
N ILE A 352 4.89 15.59 -10.77
CA ILE A 352 5.87 16.36 -11.54
C ILE A 352 6.96 15.40 -12.00
N VAL A 353 7.24 15.37 -13.30
CA VAL A 353 8.30 14.56 -13.90
C VAL A 353 9.34 15.49 -14.50
N ALA A 354 10.61 15.30 -14.12
CA ALA A 354 11.76 15.97 -14.70
C ALA A 354 12.71 14.92 -15.27
N MET A 355 12.96 15.00 -16.57
CA MET A 355 13.76 14.00 -17.30
C MET A 355 14.79 14.68 -18.20
N GLU A 356 16.01 14.16 -18.22
CA GLU A 356 17.03 14.60 -19.17
C GLU A 356 16.75 13.97 -20.55
N PRO A 357 16.49 14.78 -21.60
CA PRO A 357 15.99 14.25 -22.88
C PRO A 357 17.03 13.46 -23.70
N ARG A 358 18.32 13.63 -23.41
CA ARG A 358 19.42 12.99 -24.18
C ARG A 358 19.74 11.60 -23.68
N THR A 359 19.50 11.35 -22.40
CA THR A 359 19.92 10.14 -21.69
C THR A 359 18.73 9.31 -21.20
N GLY A 360 17.54 9.92 -21.10
CA GLY A 360 16.36 9.30 -20.50
C GLY A 360 16.45 9.22 -18.97
N GLU A 361 17.43 9.88 -18.36
CA GLU A 361 17.62 9.87 -16.91
C GLU A 361 16.52 10.65 -16.20
N ILE A 362 15.88 10.00 -15.23
CA ILE A 362 14.85 10.61 -14.40
C ILE A 362 15.52 11.36 -13.26
N LEU A 363 15.40 12.70 -13.29
CA LEU A 363 16.00 13.59 -12.29
C LEU A 363 15.03 13.86 -11.13
N ALA A 364 13.73 13.89 -11.41
CA ALA A 364 12.65 13.90 -10.44
C ALA A 364 11.40 13.18 -10.98
N LEU A 365 10.71 12.43 -10.13
CA LEU A 365 9.46 11.71 -10.40
C LEU A 365 8.52 11.90 -9.21
N ALA A 366 8.18 13.15 -8.92
CA ALA A 366 7.43 13.56 -7.74
C ALA A 366 5.94 13.20 -7.84
N SER A 367 5.37 12.83 -6.70
CA SER A 367 3.96 12.50 -6.52
C SER A 367 3.46 13.07 -5.20
N HIS A 368 2.20 13.52 -5.15
CA HIS A 368 1.49 13.89 -3.94
C HIS A 368 0.10 13.24 -3.94
N PRO A 369 -0.37 12.64 -2.83
CA PRO A 369 0.30 12.45 -1.53
C PRO A 369 1.48 11.47 -1.54
N ARG A 370 2.23 11.47 -0.42
CA ARG A 370 3.40 10.62 -0.13
C ARG A 370 3.20 9.85 1.18
N PHE A 371 4.03 8.84 1.42
CA PHE A 371 4.05 8.06 2.67
C PHE A 371 5.46 8.03 3.27
N ASP A 372 5.62 7.61 4.53
CA ASP A 372 6.95 7.43 5.13
C ASP A 372 7.39 5.95 5.09
N PRO A 373 8.47 5.59 4.37
CA PRO A 373 8.97 4.22 4.31
C PRO A 373 9.55 3.73 5.65
N ASN A 374 9.89 4.62 6.59
CA ASN A 374 10.36 4.23 7.93
C ASN A 374 9.25 3.64 8.81
N ASP A 375 7.97 3.88 8.48
CA ASP A 375 6.83 3.27 9.19
C ASP A 375 6.81 1.74 9.00
N PHE A 376 7.30 1.24 7.87
CA PHE A 376 7.38 -0.20 7.59
C PHE A 376 8.53 -0.91 8.31
N ILE A 377 9.44 -0.18 8.93
CA ILE A 377 10.56 -0.75 9.67
C ILE A 377 10.11 -1.08 11.09
N HIS A 378 10.29 -2.33 11.51
CA HIS A 378 9.91 -2.83 12.83
C HIS A 378 10.52 -2.01 13.99
N SER A 379 9.78 -1.90 15.09
CA SER A 379 10.17 -1.25 16.34
C SER A 379 9.78 -2.14 17.50
N SER A 380 10.66 -2.29 18.50
CA SER A 380 10.34 -3.01 19.74
C SER A 380 9.53 -2.16 20.73
N ASP A 381 9.63 -0.83 20.65
CA ASP A 381 8.83 0.08 21.47
C ASP A 381 7.36 -0.05 21.08
N SER A 382 6.51 -0.44 22.04
CA SER A 382 5.09 -0.71 21.81
C SER A 382 4.30 0.51 21.35
N LYS A 383 4.64 1.72 21.83
CA LYS A 383 3.96 2.96 21.43
C LYS A 383 4.30 3.32 19.99
N ILE A 384 5.59 3.32 19.66
CA ILE A 384 6.07 3.60 18.28
C ILE A 384 5.54 2.53 17.32
N LYS A 385 5.51 1.27 17.74
CA LYS A 385 4.96 0.18 16.94
C LYS A 385 3.49 0.42 16.60
N GLN A 386 2.67 0.79 17.58
CA GLN A 386 1.25 1.08 17.36
C GLN A 386 1.05 2.30 16.44
N GLU A 387 1.85 3.36 16.60
CA GLU A 387 1.82 4.52 15.72
C GLU A 387 2.16 4.14 14.26
N LYS A 388 3.23 3.37 14.07
CA LYS A 388 3.64 2.86 12.76
C LYS A 388 2.57 1.97 12.13
N GLU A 389 1.97 1.08 12.90
CA GLU A 389 0.85 0.24 12.43
C GLU A 389 -0.34 1.10 11.97
N ASN A 390 -0.72 2.13 12.75
CA ASN A 390 -1.76 3.07 12.35
C ASN A 390 -1.40 3.85 11.07
N ASN A 391 -0.15 4.30 10.94
CA ASN A 391 0.34 4.96 9.73
C ASN A 391 0.31 4.02 8.52
N ILE A 392 0.73 2.75 8.66
CA ILE A 392 0.65 1.75 7.59
C ILE A 392 -0.80 1.56 7.14
N LEU A 393 -1.76 1.45 8.07
CA LEU A 393 -3.18 1.35 7.74
C LEU A 393 -3.68 2.60 6.97
N ARG A 394 -3.20 3.79 7.32
CA ARG A 394 -3.45 5.05 6.59
C ARG A 394 -2.83 5.04 5.19
N TRP A 395 -1.59 4.58 5.04
CA TRP A 395 -0.89 4.56 3.75
C TRP A 395 -1.56 3.63 2.73
N PHE A 396 -2.11 2.51 3.20
CA PHE A 396 -2.89 1.58 2.37
C PHE A 396 -4.38 1.89 2.33
N GLU A 397 -4.86 2.87 3.10
CA GLU A 397 -6.26 3.34 3.08
C GLU A 397 -7.25 2.19 3.36
N THR A 398 -6.90 1.32 4.31
CA THR A 398 -7.64 0.09 4.63
C THR A 398 -8.99 0.37 5.30
N GLU A 399 -9.89 -0.59 5.27
CA GLU A 399 -11.18 -0.50 5.97
C GLU A 399 -11.00 -0.25 7.47
N ALA A 400 -10.01 -0.87 8.11
CA ALA A 400 -9.68 -0.66 9.52
C ALA A 400 -9.31 0.81 9.81
N TYR A 401 -8.57 1.47 8.90
CA TYR A 401 -8.27 2.90 9.03
C TYR A 401 -9.52 3.77 8.90
N LEU A 402 -10.39 3.48 7.93
CA LEU A 402 -11.65 4.21 7.77
C LEU A 402 -12.58 4.03 8.97
N GLY A 403 -12.63 2.82 9.53
CA GLY A 403 -13.35 2.53 10.75
C GLY A 403 -12.78 3.24 11.97
N ALA A 404 -11.45 3.37 12.07
CA ALA A 404 -10.81 4.14 13.14
C ALA A 404 -11.12 5.64 13.05
N ILE A 405 -11.20 6.22 11.84
CA ILE A 405 -11.67 7.60 11.64
C ILE A 405 -13.14 7.73 12.03
N TRP A 406 -13.99 6.79 11.58
CA TRP A 406 -15.40 6.78 11.94
C TRP A 406 -15.62 6.64 13.45
N ASP A 407 -14.82 5.86 14.15
CA ASP A 407 -14.92 5.73 15.60
C ASP A 407 -14.28 6.91 16.36
N GLY A 408 -13.66 7.87 15.66
CA GLY A 408 -12.95 9.01 16.24
C GLY A 408 -11.66 8.63 16.97
N LYS A 409 -11.10 7.44 16.72
CA LYS A 409 -9.83 6.97 17.29
C LYS A 409 -8.64 7.68 16.67
N VAL A 410 -8.74 8.01 15.38
CA VAL A 410 -7.71 8.75 14.63
C VAL A 410 -8.36 9.87 13.80
N PRO A 411 -7.76 11.06 13.71
CA PRO A 411 -8.24 12.10 12.81
C PRO A 411 -7.85 11.77 11.36
N MET A 412 -8.53 12.39 10.39
CA MET A 412 -8.04 12.44 9.02
C MET A 412 -6.83 13.37 8.95
N LYS A 413 -5.78 12.95 8.24
CA LYS A 413 -4.51 13.68 8.16
C LYS A 413 -4.11 13.95 6.71
N ARG A 414 -3.63 15.16 6.40
CA ARG A 414 -3.01 15.52 5.11
C ARG A 414 -1.81 16.44 5.29
N GLU A 415 -0.89 16.46 4.32
CA GLU A 415 0.17 17.47 4.27
C GLU A 415 -0.40 18.78 3.70
N ARG A 416 -0.10 19.91 4.35
CA ARG A 416 -0.46 21.24 3.87
C ARG A 416 0.71 22.19 4.06
N PHE A 417 0.91 23.09 3.11
CA PHE A 417 1.94 24.12 3.21
C PHE A 417 1.42 25.34 3.98
N ASP A 418 2.20 25.76 4.97
CA ASP A 418 2.06 27.02 5.68
C ASP A 418 3.22 27.95 5.29
N PRO A 419 2.98 29.18 4.81
CA PRO A 419 4.03 30.11 4.38
C PRO A 419 5.09 30.45 5.44
N LEU A 420 4.78 30.31 6.73
CA LEU A 420 5.68 30.60 7.85
C LEU A 420 6.35 29.34 8.40
N LYS A 421 5.63 28.21 8.42
CA LYS A 421 6.08 26.97 9.06
C LYS A 421 6.47 25.85 8.09
N GLY A 422 6.38 26.08 6.78
CA GLY A 422 6.62 25.08 5.75
C GLY A 422 5.53 24.00 5.71
N ILE A 423 5.90 22.78 5.34
CA ILE A 423 4.97 21.64 5.27
C ILE A 423 4.57 21.20 6.69
N GLN A 424 3.27 21.18 6.96
CA GLN A 424 2.67 20.75 8.23
C GLN A 424 1.64 19.64 7.99
N GLU A 425 1.37 18.84 9.01
CA GLU A 425 0.29 17.86 8.96
C GLU A 425 -1.00 18.49 9.50
N GLU A 426 -2.01 18.64 8.64
CA GLU A 426 -3.34 19.12 9.01
C GLU A 426 -4.21 17.94 9.42
N GLU A 427 -4.80 18.04 10.61
CA GLU A 427 -5.72 17.04 11.17
C GLU A 427 -7.15 17.55 11.13
N LYS A 428 -8.10 16.69 10.74
CA LYS A 428 -9.54 16.98 10.75
C LYS A 428 -10.30 15.83 11.40
N SER A 429 -11.03 16.14 12.48
CA SER A 429 -11.95 15.19 13.11
C SER A 429 -13.22 15.02 12.27
N LEU A 430 -13.81 13.82 12.32
CA LEU A 430 -15.02 13.50 11.57
C LEU A 430 -16.28 13.74 12.43
N SER A 431 -16.62 15.01 12.66
CA SER A 431 -17.92 15.38 13.24
C SER A 431 -19.09 15.01 12.30
N TRP A 432 -20.32 15.04 12.79
CA TRP A 432 -21.49 14.76 11.94
C TRP A 432 -21.60 15.75 10.78
N GLU A 433 -21.38 17.04 11.06
CA GLU A 433 -21.36 18.08 10.04
C GLU A 433 -20.25 17.84 9.01
N THR A 434 -19.02 17.55 9.49
CA THR A 434 -17.89 17.26 8.60
C THR A 434 -18.15 16.04 7.72
N TYR A 435 -18.78 14.99 8.27
CA TYR A 435 -19.17 13.82 7.50
C TYR A 435 -20.18 14.17 6.40
N LEU A 436 -21.20 14.97 6.72
CA LEU A 436 -22.17 15.45 5.73
C LEU A 436 -21.55 16.37 4.68
N ASP A 437 -20.56 17.20 5.05
CA ASP A 437 -19.78 18.01 4.10
C ASP A 437 -19.08 17.13 3.07
N PHE A 438 -18.55 15.96 3.47
CA PHE A 438 -17.93 15.00 2.56
C PHE A 438 -18.94 14.18 1.75
N LEU A 439 -20.17 14.04 2.23
CA LEU A 439 -21.19 13.24 1.57
C LEU A 439 -22.02 14.00 0.52
N LEU A 440 -22.36 15.26 0.82
CA LEU A 440 -23.36 16.05 0.10
C LEU A 440 -22.82 17.44 -0.28
N PRO A 441 -23.34 18.08 -1.33
CA PRO A 441 -23.00 19.46 -1.66
C PRO A 441 -23.62 20.47 -0.68
N GLU A 442 -23.04 21.68 -0.61
CA GLU A 442 -23.55 22.79 0.23
C GLU A 442 -25.01 23.18 -0.07
N THR A 443 -25.45 22.95 -1.29
CA THR A 443 -26.81 23.26 -1.75
C THR A 443 -27.85 22.24 -1.33
N SER A 444 -27.45 21.05 -0.84
CA SER A 444 -28.40 19.97 -0.51
C SER A 444 -29.33 20.35 0.65
N VAL A 445 -30.64 20.15 0.43
CA VAL A 445 -31.68 20.34 1.46
C VAL A 445 -31.52 19.28 2.55
N LEU A 446 -31.20 18.04 2.16
CA LEU A 446 -30.93 16.94 3.08
C LEU A 446 -29.79 17.30 4.05
N LYS A 447 -28.68 17.87 3.54
CA LYS A 447 -27.56 18.33 4.37
C LYS A 447 -28.03 19.36 5.40
N LYS A 448 -28.76 20.39 4.96
CA LYS A 448 -29.25 21.47 5.85
C LYS A 448 -30.18 20.94 6.92
N LYS A 449 -31.05 20.00 6.58
CA LYS A 449 -31.97 19.37 7.52
C LYS A 449 -31.23 18.52 8.56
N LEU A 450 -30.35 17.62 8.13
CA LEU A 450 -29.60 16.74 9.03
C LEU A 450 -28.55 17.46 9.89
N SER A 451 -28.11 18.66 9.49
CA SER A 451 -27.20 19.49 10.28
C SER A 451 -27.93 20.42 11.26
N LYS A 452 -29.11 20.96 10.88
CA LYS A 452 -29.84 21.94 11.71
C LYS A 452 -31.24 21.45 12.07
N GLY A 453 -31.48 21.29 13.37
CA GLY A 453 -32.83 21.10 13.92
C GLY A 453 -33.41 19.69 13.83
N PHE A 454 -32.72 18.74 13.19
CA PHE A 454 -33.14 17.34 13.17
C PHE A 454 -32.71 16.60 14.44
N THR A 455 -33.70 16.07 15.17
CA THR A 455 -33.51 15.49 16.50
C THR A 455 -33.33 13.97 16.46
N LEU A 456 -32.79 13.40 17.54
CA LEU A 456 -32.63 11.96 17.69
C LEU A 456 -33.97 11.22 17.63
N ASP A 457 -35.03 11.78 18.21
CA ASP A 457 -36.39 11.23 18.15
C ASP A 457 -36.91 11.14 16.70
N GLU A 458 -36.71 12.19 15.91
CA GLU A 458 -37.07 12.19 14.49
C GLU A 458 -36.26 11.17 13.69
N ALA A 459 -34.96 11.04 13.95
CA ALA A 459 -34.12 10.04 13.30
C ALA A 459 -34.56 8.60 13.58
N VAL A 460 -34.89 8.29 14.84
CA VAL A 460 -35.42 6.97 15.23
C VAL A 460 -36.77 6.70 14.57
N LYS A 461 -37.67 7.69 14.54
CA LYS A 461 -38.98 7.57 13.88
C LYS A 461 -38.85 7.36 12.38
N VAL A 462 -37.96 8.09 11.71
CA VAL A 462 -37.69 7.92 10.27
C VAL A 462 -37.09 6.56 9.96
N ALA A 463 -36.10 6.11 10.73
CA ALA A 463 -35.49 4.79 10.56
C ALA A 463 -36.50 3.66 10.75
N ARG A 464 -37.28 3.70 11.85
CA ARG A 464 -38.31 2.71 12.18
C ARG A 464 -39.43 2.69 11.14
N SER A 465 -39.95 3.86 10.76
CA SER A 465 -41.03 3.96 9.78
C SER A 465 -40.61 3.50 8.39
N GLY A 466 -39.38 3.82 7.97
CA GLY A 466 -38.85 3.36 6.67
C GLY A 466 -38.71 1.85 6.59
N GLU A 467 -38.21 1.20 7.65
CA GLU A 467 -38.03 -0.25 7.68
C GLU A 467 -39.36 -1.01 7.82
N GLU A 468 -40.25 -0.57 8.70
CA GLU A 468 -41.57 -1.19 8.86
C GLU A 468 -42.42 -1.04 7.60
N LEU A 469 -42.42 0.14 6.94
CA LEU A 469 -43.13 0.31 5.67
C LEU A 469 -42.55 -0.56 4.56
N LEU A 470 -41.22 -0.75 4.52
CA LEU A 470 -40.60 -1.65 3.55
C LEU A 470 -41.04 -3.10 3.79
N PHE A 471 -41.03 -3.54 5.04
CA PHE A 471 -41.51 -4.86 5.44
C PHE A 471 -42.99 -5.06 5.05
N LEU A 472 -43.88 -4.12 5.44
CA LEU A 472 -45.31 -4.18 5.13
C LEU A 472 -45.61 -4.13 3.63
N SER A 473 -44.76 -3.46 2.85
CA SER A 473 -44.95 -3.36 1.38
C SER A 473 -44.56 -4.63 0.62
N GLY A 474 -43.88 -5.59 1.27
CA GLY A 474 -43.32 -6.78 0.63
C GLY A 474 -42.19 -6.50 -0.38
N GLN A 475 -41.72 -5.24 -0.48
CA GLN A 475 -40.65 -4.84 -1.38
C GLN A 475 -39.28 -5.06 -0.76
N LYS A 476 -38.30 -5.40 -1.60
CA LYS A 476 -36.89 -5.52 -1.18
C LYS A 476 -36.08 -4.24 -1.40
N ASN A 477 -36.62 -3.27 -2.13
CA ASN A 477 -35.90 -2.06 -2.55
C ASN A 477 -36.64 -0.81 -2.06
N LEU A 478 -35.99 -0.04 -1.17
CA LEU A 478 -36.56 1.18 -0.60
C LEU A 478 -36.89 2.24 -1.66
N THR A 479 -36.10 2.34 -2.73
CA THR A 479 -36.34 3.33 -3.78
C THR A 479 -37.69 3.10 -4.48
N VAL A 480 -38.10 1.83 -4.64
CA VAL A 480 -39.41 1.48 -5.22
C VAL A 480 -40.53 1.93 -4.29
N LEU A 481 -40.40 1.65 -2.98
CA LEU A 481 -41.36 2.10 -1.98
C LEU A 481 -41.49 3.63 -1.94
N ILE A 482 -40.36 4.35 -1.91
CA ILE A 482 -40.37 5.82 -1.83
C ILE A 482 -40.96 6.45 -3.10
N ASN A 483 -40.67 5.89 -4.29
CA ASN A 483 -41.30 6.36 -5.53
C ASN A 483 -42.82 6.16 -5.54
N TYR A 484 -43.33 5.15 -4.80
CA TYR A 484 -44.77 4.87 -4.70
C TYR A 484 -45.42 5.85 -3.72
N LEU A 485 -44.81 6.04 -2.55
CA LEU A 485 -45.29 6.96 -1.53
C LEU A 485 -45.28 8.42 -1.99
N PHE A 486 -44.32 8.80 -2.84
CA PHE A 486 -44.11 10.15 -3.37
C PHE A 486 -44.09 10.13 -4.90
N SER A 487 -45.23 9.76 -5.48
CA SER A 487 -45.44 9.66 -6.94
C SER A 487 -45.98 10.94 -7.58
N SER A 488 -46.57 11.83 -6.79
CA SER A 488 -47.18 13.09 -7.25
C SER A 488 -46.23 14.29 -7.15
N GLU A 489 -46.46 15.30 -7.99
CA GLU A 489 -45.77 16.59 -7.89
C GLU A 489 -46.00 17.23 -6.50
N PRO A 490 -45.00 17.94 -5.93
CA PRO A 490 -43.73 18.38 -6.55
C PRO A 490 -42.57 17.37 -6.47
N HIS A 491 -42.79 16.13 -6.05
CA HIS A 491 -41.71 15.17 -5.80
C HIS A 491 -41.15 14.53 -7.09
N ILE A 492 -39.82 14.39 -7.15
CA ILE A 492 -39.12 13.87 -8.32
C ILE A 492 -38.65 12.43 -8.03
N GLN A 493 -39.17 11.48 -8.83
CA GLN A 493 -38.83 10.06 -8.73
C GLN A 493 -37.37 9.78 -9.11
N SER A 494 -36.78 8.77 -8.46
CA SER A 494 -35.43 8.29 -8.75
C SER A 494 -35.47 6.98 -9.55
N GLY A 495 -34.72 6.88 -10.65
CA GLY A 495 -34.67 5.67 -11.47
C GLY A 495 -35.90 5.47 -12.37
N SER A 496 -36.20 4.23 -12.74
CA SER A 496 -37.34 3.89 -13.60
C SER A 496 -38.68 4.09 -12.87
N LYS A 497 -39.72 4.56 -13.60
CA LYS A 497 -41.09 4.58 -13.10
C LYS A 497 -41.49 3.19 -12.58
N ILE A 498 -42.23 3.17 -11.48
CA ILE A 498 -42.70 1.91 -10.89
C ILE A 498 -43.62 1.20 -11.88
N GLY A 499 -43.38 -0.08 -12.13
CA GLY A 499 -44.26 -0.89 -12.97
C GLY A 499 -45.60 -1.16 -12.28
N ALA A 500 -46.67 -1.23 -13.07
CA ALA A 500 -48.05 -1.44 -12.57
C ALA A 500 -48.19 -2.67 -11.65
N LEU A 501 -47.45 -3.76 -11.92
CA LEU A 501 -47.44 -4.96 -11.08
C LEU A 501 -46.85 -4.71 -9.68
N ALA A 502 -45.77 -3.94 -9.59
CA ALA A 502 -45.14 -3.62 -8.31
C ALA A 502 -46.05 -2.67 -7.50
N GLN A 503 -46.68 -1.71 -8.17
CA GLN A 503 -47.67 -0.83 -7.56
C GLN A 503 -48.85 -1.61 -6.99
N LYS A 504 -49.47 -2.50 -7.77
CA LYS A 504 -50.59 -3.34 -7.32
C LYS A 504 -50.23 -4.20 -6.11
N LYS A 505 -49.04 -4.81 -6.10
CA LYS A 505 -48.56 -5.61 -4.96
C LYS A 505 -48.39 -4.78 -3.68
N ILE A 506 -47.92 -3.54 -3.80
CA ILE A 506 -47.79 -2.62 -2.65
C ILE A 506 -49.18 -2.24 -2.14
N GLU A 507 -50.12 -1.92 -3.03
CA GLU A 507 -51.52 -1.61 -2.70
C GLU A 507 -52.19 -2.77 -1.95
N GLU A 508 -52.11 -4.00 -2.49
CA GLU A 508 -52.63 -5.22 -1.87
C GLU A 508 -52.03 -5.46 -0.47
N SER A 509 -50.72 -5.26 -0.31
CA SER A 509 -50.02 -5.49 0.96
C SER A 509 -50.35 -4.42 2.02
N PHE A 510 -50.55 -3.17 1.60
CA PHE A 510 -50.98 -2.08 2.48
C PHE A 510 -52.45 -2.18 2.87
N HIS A 511 -53.33 -2.69 2.01
CA HIS A 511 -54.72 -2.96 2.38
C HIS A 511 -54.85 -3.97 3.52
N LEU A 512 -53.96 -4.97 3.59
CA LEU A 512 -53.94 -5.94 4.70
C LEU A 512 -53.58 -5.30 6.06
N HIS A 513 -52.91 -4.15 6.07
CA HIS A 513 -52.38 -3.48 7.26
C HIS A 513 -52.69 -1.97 7.28
N GLU A 514 -53.87 -1.57 6.79
CA GLU A 514 -54.18 -0.19 6.41
C GLU A 514 -53.96 0.84 7.53
N ALA A 515 -54.47 0.57 8.74
CA ALA A 515 -54.35 1.47 9.87
C ALA A 515 -52.89 1.70 10.31
N GLN A 516 -52.06 0.65 10.31
CA GLN A 516 -50.64 0.75 10.68
C GLN A 516 -49.84 1.46 9.58
N ALA A 517 -50.05 1.09 8.32
CA ALA A 517 -49.37 1.70 7.18
C ALA A 517 -49.67 3.21 7.08
N LEU A 518 -50.91 3.64 7.33
CA LEU A 518 -51.30 5.04 7.30
C LEU A 518 -50.57 5.87 8.37
N LYS A 519 -50.49 5.36 9.60
CA LYS A 519 -49.78 6.02 10.72
C LYS A 519 -48.28 6.18 10.44
N LEU A 520 -47.64 5.12 9.94
CA LEU A 520 -46.22 5.14 9.59
C LEU A 520 -45.96 6.09 8.40
N LYS A 521 -46.83 6.07 7.39
CA LYS A 521 -46.76 6.98 6.24
C LYS A 521 -46.86 8.44 6.67
N GLN A 522 -47.81 8.80 7.53
CA GLN A 522 -47.96 10.17 8.04
C GLN A 522 -46.70 10.64 8.79
N THR A 523 -46.13 9.76 9.63
CA THR A 523 -44.91 10.03 10.40
C THR A 523 -43.71 10.28 9.48
N LEU A 524 -43.55 9.42 8.47
CA LEU A 524 -42.46 9.50 7.51
C LEU A 524 -42.59 10.77 6.64
N VAL A 525 -43.78 11.03 6.08
CA VAL A 525 -44.07 12.18 5.21
C VAL A 525 -43.77 13.50 5.92
N LYS A 526 -44.18 13.64 7.18
CA LYS A 526 -43.90 14.86 7.98
C LYS A 526 -42.40 15.18 8.06
N SER A 527 -41.57 14.14 8.09
CA SER A 527 -40.13 14.27 8.33
C SER A 527 -39.32 14.45 7.05
N ILE A 528 -39.78 13.94 5.90
CA ILE A 528 -38.97 13.88 4.67
C ILE A 528 -39.58 14.60 3.45
N SER A 529 -40.77 15.20 3.57
CA SER A 529 -41.48 15.87 2.47
C SER A 529 -40.72 17.06 1.86
N GLU A 530 -39.94 17.80 2.66
CA GLU A 530 -39.12 18.94 2.20
C GLU A 530 -38.04 18.54 1.19
N CYS A 531 -37.58 17.29 1.24
CA CYS A 531 -36.66 16.77 0.24
C CYS A 531 -37.43 16.46 -1.04
N ILE A 532 -37.31 17.32 -2.05
CA ILE A 532 -38.04 17.17 -3.32
C ILE A 532 -37.68 15.84 -4.01
N TYR A 533 -36.42 15.43 -3.96
CA TYR A 533 -35.93 14.25 -4.67
C TYR A 533 -36.08 12.95 -3.86
N ASN A 534 -36.63 11.92 -4.48
CA ASN A 534 -36.90 10.63 -3.83
C ASN A 534 -35.62 9.83 -3.48
N HIS A 535 -34.50 10.07 -4.16
CA HIS A 535 -33.23 9.45 -3.78
C HIS A 535 -32.67 10.03 -2.48
N GLU A 536 -32.80 11.35 -2.24
CA GLU A 536 -32.40 12.00 -0.98
C GLU A 536 -33.25 11.47 0.18
N LYS A 537 -34.55 11.26 -0.04
CA LYS A 537 -35.46 10.61 0.94
C LYS A 537 -34.98 9.21 1.32
N SER A 538 -34.60 8.41 0.31
CA SER A 538 -34.05 7.06 0.54
C SER A 538 -32.73 7.14 1.32
N LEU A 539 -31.82 8.05 0.93
CA LEU A 539 -30.54 8.29 1.61
C LEU A 539 -30.73 8.74 3.06
N MET A 540 -31.72 9.59 3.33
CA MET A 540 -32.04 10.05 4.68
C MET A 540 -32.42 8.87 5.60
N ILE A 541 -33.24 7.94 5.11
CA ILE A 541 -33.64 6.75 5.87
C ILE A 541 -32.42 5.89 6.19
N ASP A 542 -31.57 5.60 5.20
CA ASP A 542 -30.36 4.79 5.44
C ASP A 542 -29.29 5.52 6.28
N LEU A 543 -29.18 6.86 6.21
CA LEU A 543 -28.32 7.65 7.10
C LEU A 543 -28.81 7.60 8.55
N CYS A 544 -30.13 7.72 8.77
CA CYS A 544 -30.73 7.55 10.08
C CYS A 544 -30.52 6.12 10.58
N ARG A 545 -30.82 5.09 9.77
CA ARG A 545 -30.56 3.69 10.13
C ARG A 545 -29.09 3.46 10.45
N MET A 546 -28.15 3.97 9.67
CA MET A 546 -26.72 3.82 9.95
C MET A 546 -26.32 4.47 11.28
N LEU A 547 -26.87 5.64 11.62
CA LEU A 547 -26.51 6.34 12.86
C LEU A 547 -27.20 5.73 14.09
N VAL A 548 -28.49 5.38 14.00
CA VAL A 548 -29.28 4.91 15.15
C VAL A 548 -29.69 3.44 15.04
N LEU A 549 -29.59 2.71 16.15
CA LEU A 549 -30.15 1.36 16.27
C LEU A 549 -31.58 1.45 16.83
N GLN A 550 -32.54 1.69 15.94
CA GLN A 550 -33.95 2.00 16.25
C GLN A 550 -34.64 1.00 17.18
N ASP A 551 -34.25 -0.27 17.18
CA ASP A 551 -34.84 -1.34 18.00
C ASP A 551 -34.47 -1.22 19.49
N ARG A 552 -33.39 -0.48 19.81
CA ARG A 552 -32.93 -0.27 21.19
C ARG A 552 -33.49 0.99 21.84
N PHE A 553 -34.27 1.78 21.10
CA PHE A 553 -34.90 2.99 21.62
C PHE A 553 -36.32 2.71 22.11
N GLY A 554 -36.45 2.49 23.43
CA GLY A 554 -37.73 2.46 24.13
C GLY A 554 -38.33 3.86 24.31
N GLU A 555 -39.64 3.94 24.64
CA GLU A 555 -40.33 5.23 24.79
C GLU A 555 -39.77 6.09 25.92
N ASN A 556 -39.39 5.46 27.04
CA ASN A 556 -38.81 6.17 28.20
C ASN A 556 -37.43 6.75 27.86
N LEU A 557 -36.60 5.98 27.15
CA LEU A 557 -35.30 6.45 26.67
C LEU A 557 -35.47 7.63 25.70
N LEU A 558 -36.39 7.53 24.73
CA LEU A 558 -36.67 8.64 23.80
C LEU A 558 -37.18 9.90 24.50
N LYS A 559 -38.00 9.79 25.55
CA LYS A 559 -38.40 10.96 26.35
C LYS A 559 -37.20 11.64 27.02
N ALA A 560 -36.20 10.88 27.46
CA ALA A 560 -35.03 11.39 28.14
C ALA A 560 -33.96 11.99 27.18
N VAL A 561 -33.70 11.35 26.04
CA VAL A 561 -32.60 11.73 25.13
C VAL A 561 -33.04 12.17 23.73
N GLY A 562 -34.31 12.03 23.38
CA GLY A 562 -34.80 12.24 22.01
C GLY A 562 -34.68 13.68 21.49
N LYS A 563 -34.64 14.70 22.37
CA LYS A 563 -34.48 16.11 21.99
C LYS A 563 -33.05 16.49 21.56
N MET A 564 -32.08 15.59 21.72
CA MET A 564 -30.70 15.85 21.32
C MET A 564 -30.57 15.97 19.80
N THR A 565 -29.59 16.75 19.36
CA THR A 565 -29.23 16.81 17.94
C THR A 565 -28.45 15.58 17.52
N LEU A 566 -28.40 15.30 16.22
CA LEU A 566 -27.57 14.22 15.69
C LEU A 566 -26.08 14.45 15.89
N ASN A 567 -25.61 15.70 15.88
CA ASN A 567 -24.22 16.02 16.15
C ASN A 567 -23.84 15.69 17.62
N GLU A 568 -24.68 16.08 18.58
CA GLU A 568 -24.48 15.72 20.00
C GLU A 568 -24.48 14.20 20.20
N TYR A 569 -25.43 13.48 19.58
CA TYR A 569 -25.47 12.02 19.65
C TYR A 569 -24.20 11.38 19.06
N ARG A 570 -23.71 11.92 17.95
CA ARG A 570 -22.48 11.46 17.28
C ARG A 570 -21.23 11.70 18.13
N GLU A 571 -21.13 12.87 18.77
CA GLU A 571 -20.04 13.17 19.71
C GLU A 571 -20.03 12.21 20.90
N LEU A 572 -21.22 11.89 21.45
CA LEU A 572 -21.36 10.90 22.51
C LEU A 572 -20.96 9.49 22.04
N LEU A 573 -21.30 9.11 20.81
CA LEU A 573 -20.90 7.81 20.23
C LEU A 573 -19.37 7.72 20.10
N ILE A 574 -18.72 8.76 19.59
CA ILE A 574 -17.25 8.83 19.49
C ILE A 574 -16.62 8.73 20.89
N ALA A 575 -17.12 9.52 21.84
CA ALA A 575 -16.64 9.49 23.21
C ALA A 575 -16.84 8.11 23.86
N ALA A 576 -17.98 7.45 23.61
CA ALA A 576 -18.27 6.10 24.09
C ALA A 576 -17.34 5.06 23.47
N SER A 577 -16.96 5.21 22.20
CA SER A 577 -15.99 4.33 21.54
C SER A 577 -14.60 4.44 22.18
N ALA A 578 -14.14 5.67 22.46
CA ALA A 578 -12.87 5.90 23.16
C ALA A 578 -12.87 5.28 24.56
N ILE A 579 -13.91 5.55 25.37
CA ILE A 579 -14.02 4.97 26.72
C ILE A 579 -14.18 3.45 26.67
N ARG A 580 -14.93 2.90 25.71
CA ARG A 580 -15.06 1.44 25.53
C ARG A 580 -13.70 0.81 25.25
N HIS A 581 -12.82 1.46 24.47
CA HIS A 581 -11.47 0.95 24.21
C HIS A 581 -10.60 0.93 25.47
N GLU A 582 -10.59 2.03 26.23
CA GLU A 582 -9.80 2.16 27.46
C GLU A 582 -10.28 1.17 28.53
N VAL A 583 -11.59 1.12 28.78
CA VAL A 583 -12.19 0.18 29.74
C VAL A 583 -11.92 -1.27 29.31
N LYS A 584 -11.97 -1.59 28.00
CA LYS A 584 -11.61 -2.93 27.51
C LYS A 584 -10.15 -3.27 27.80
N THR A 585 -9.23 -2.31 27.63
CA THR A 585 -7.81 -2.50 27.89
C THR A 585 -7.53 -2.70 29.38
N MET A 586 -8.13 -1.87 30.24
CA MET A 586 -8.05 -2.02 31.70
C MET A 586 -8.67 -3.36 32.16
N ALA A 587 -9.86 -3.69 31.64
CA ALA A 587 -10.53 -4.94 31.95
C ALA A 587 -9.73 -6.17 31.49
N LYS A 588 -8.99 -6.08 30.38
CA LYS A 588 -8.12 -7.17 29.92
C LYS A 588 -6.96 -7.39 30.90
N GLY A 589 -6.31 -6.31 31.34
CA GLY A 589 -5.26 -6.41 32.37
C GLY A 589 -5.78 -7.01 33.68
N LEU A 590 -6.94 -6.54 34.14
CA LEU A 590 -7.57 -7.06 35.36
C LEU A 590 -8.02 -8.52 35.19
N PHE A 591 -8.53 -8.89 34.02
CA PHE A 591 -8.91 -10.26 33.69
C PHE A 591 -7.72 -11.21 33.70
N HIS A 592 -6.56 -10.74 33.24
CA HIS A 592 -5.32 -11.50 33.31
C HIS A 592 -5.00 -11.89 34.76
N GLU A 593 -5.07 -10.93 35.68
CA GLU A 593 -4.72 -11.13 37.09
C GLU A 593 -5.76 -11.95 37.87
N ILE A 594 -7.05 -11.62 37.72
CA ILE A 594 -8.10 -12.16 38.59
C ILE A 594 -8.66 -13.49 38.06
N SER A 595 -8.87 -13.61 36.76
CA SER A 595 -9.55 -14.76 36.16
C SER A 595 -8.60 -15.70 35.45
N PHE A 596 -7.67 -15.16 34.66
CA PHE A 596 -6.81 -15.98 33.81
C PHE A 596 -5.64 -16.60 34.57
N ALA A 597 -4.97 -15.87 35.47
CA ALA A 597 -3.86 -16.43 36.24
C ALA A 597 -4.28 -17.67 37.07
N PRO A 598 -5.41 -17.66 37.81
CA PRO A 598 -5.90 -18.88 38.47
C PRO A 598 -6.31 -19.99 37.50
N TRP A 599 -6.94 -19.63 36.37
CA TRP A 599 -7.28 -20.61 35.34
C TRP A 599 -6.03 -21.28 34.77
N ARG A 600 -4.97 -20.51 34.52
CA ARG A 600 -3.69 -20.98 34.01
C ARG A 600 -3.06 -21.95 35.00
N GLU A 601 -2.99 -21.60 36.28
CA GLU A 601 -2.45 -22.49 37.32
C GLU A 601 -3.18 -23.84 37.40
N ALA A 602 -4.51 -23.84 37.28
CA ALA A 602 -5.32 -25.05 37.38
C ALA A 602 -5.35 -25.89 36.09
N ASN A 603 -5.32 -25.26 34.90
CA ASN A 603 -5.69 -25.92 33.63
C ASN A 603 -4.57 -25.98 32.58
N GLU A 604 -3.49 -25.20 32.70
CA GLU A 604 -2.44 -25.08 31.66
C GLU A 604 -1.88 -26.44 31.24
N LYS A 605 -1.55 -27.31 32.20
CA LYS A 605 -0.95 -28.62 31.93
C LYS A 605 -1.86 -29.54 31.11
N ASN A 606 -3.14 -29.62 31.45
CA ASN A 606 -4.09 -30.48 30.76
C ASN A 606 -4.44 -29.91 29.37
N PHE A 607 -4.65 -28.60 29.28
CA PHE A 607 -4.93 -27.91 28.03
C PHE A 607 -3.81 -28.08 26.99
N LEU A 608 -2.55 -27.88 27.39
CA LEU A 608 -1.41 -28.08 26.50
C LEU A 608 -1.26 -29.54 26.07
N LYS A 609 -1.54 -30.50 26.95
CA LYS A 609 -1.50 -31.94 26.63
C LYS A 609 -2.51 -32.31 25.55
N GLU A 610 -3.74 -31.81 25.63
CA GLU A 610 -4.79 -32.01 24.64
C GLU A 610 -4.43 -31.39 23.28
N LYS A 611 -3.93 -30.15 23.27
CA LYS A 611 -3.51 -29.48 22.03
C LYS A 611 -2.36 -30.21 21.33
N ARG A 612 -1.38 -30.72 22.09
CA ARG A 612 -0.29 -31.55 21.53
C ARG A 612 -0.80 -32.88 20.96
N ALA A 613 -1.81 -33.50 21.57
CA ALA A 613 -2.43 -34.70 21.03
C ALA A 613 -3.15 -34.41 19.70
N LEU A 614 -3.84 -33.26 19.59
CA LEU A 614 -4.48 -32.81 18.35
C LEU A 614 -3.47 -32.52 17.23
N GLU A 615 -2.37 -31.80 17.52
CA GLU A 615 -1.31 -31.55 16.52
C GLU A 615 -0.72 -32.87 15.98
N LYS A 616 -0.52 -33.85 16.87
CA LYS A 616 -0.01 -35.18 16.50
C LYS A 616 -1.00 -35.95 15.63
N ALA A 617 -2.30 -35.84 15.90
CA ALA A 617 -3.35 -36.45 15.10
C ALA A 617 -3.47 -35.79 13.71
N GLU A 618 -3.38 -34.45 13.64
CA GLU A 618 -3.47 -33.67 12.41
C GLU A 618 -2.15 -33.63 11.61
N LYS A 619 -1.07 -34.23 12.10
CA LYS A 619 0.29 -34.18 11.52
C LYS A 619 0.76 -32.73 11.23
N LYS A 620 0.34 -31.76 12.04
CA LYS A 620 0.76 -30.35 11.92
C LYS A 620 2.03 -30.10 12.73
N PHE A 621 2.83 -29.14 12.27
CA PHE A 621 4.01 -28.68 13.01
C PHE A 621 3.62 -28.09 14.36
N SER A 622 4.44 -28.36 15.37
CA SER A 622 4.25 -27.89 16.74
C SER A 622 4.33 -26.36 16.82
N ARG A 623 3.22 -25.69 17.19
CA ARG A 623 3.24 -24.26 17.54
C ARG A 623 3.88 -24.03 18.91
N SER A 624 4.31 -22.77 19.16
CA SER A 624 4.78 -22.31 20.47
C SER A 624 3.63 -22.39 21.49
N TYR A 625 3.91 -22.85 22.71
CA TYR A 625 2.84 -23.02 23.71
C TYR A 625 2.27 -21.67 24.20
N ILE A 626 3.07 -20.60 24.18
CA ILE A 626 2.62 -19.24 24.52
C ILE A 626 1.49 -18.82 23.58
N ASP A 627 1.65 -19.08 22.29
CA ASP A 627 0.68 -18.67 21.29
C ASP A 627 -0.70 -19.30 21.60
N TYR A 628 -0.73 -20.55 22.10
CA TYR A 628 -1.96 -21.21 22.55
C TYR A 628 -2.54 -20.63 23.84
N ILE A 629 -1.68 -20.25 24.79
CA ILE A 629 -2.09 -19.62 26.04
C ILE A 629 -2.66 -18.23 25.75
N ASP A 630 -1.99 -17.42 24.92
CA ASP A 630 -2.45 -16.10 24.47
C ASP A 630 -3.75 -16.22 23.67
N GLU A 631 -3.86 -17.16 22.73
CA GLU A 631 -5.11 -17.44 22.00
C GLU A 631 -6.24 -17.79 22.98
N LYS A 632 -5.96 -18.61 24.00
CA LYS A 632 -6.97 -19.04 24.98
C LYS A 632 -7.37 -17.92 25.93
N GLU A 633 -6.42 -17.11 26.39
CA GLU A 633 -6.68 -15.92 27.19
C GLU A 633 -7.60 -14.97 26.42
N ASN A 634 -7.27 -14.70 25.15
CA ASN A 634 -8.09 -13.86 24.30
C ASN A 634 -9.50 -14.44 24.11
N GLU A 635 -9.63 -15.76 23.87
CA GLU A 635 -10.93 -16.43 23.75
C GLU A 635 -11.79 -16.27 25.03
N LEU A 636 -11.20 -16.54 26.20
CA LEU A 636 -11.89 -16.42 27.48
C LEU A 636 -12.25 -14.96 27.80
N PHE A 637 -11.32 -14.04 27.56
CA PHE A 637 -11.56 -12.61 27.71
C PHE A 637 -12.63 -12.10 26.75
N HIS A 638 -12.67 -12.57 25.50
CA HIS A 638 -13.71 -12.21 24.54
C HIS A 638 -15.09 -12.65 25.02
N LYS A 639 -15.22 -13.87 25.56
CA LYS A 639 -16.47 -14.35 26.18
C LYS A 639 -16.87 -13.47 27.37
N PHE A 640 -15.95 -13.22 28.29
CA PHE A 640 -16.17 -12.34 29.44
C PHE A 640 -16.61 -10.94 29.03
N TRP A 641 -15.86 -10.29 28.14
CA TRP A 641 -16.14 -8.95 27.64
C TRP A 641 -17.49 -8.88 26.91
N SER A 642 -17.82 -9.88 26.10
CA SER A 642 -19.10 -9.91 25.38
C SER A 642 -20.31 -9.91 26.32
N ARG A 643 -20.20 -10.59 27.47
CA ARG A 643 -21.26 -10.72 28.47
C ARG A 643 -21.35 -9.52 29.42
N HIS A 644 -20.22 -8.90 29.77
CA HIS A 644 -20.15 -7.92 30.87
C HIS A 644 -19.72 -6.50 30.48
N LYS A 645 -19.43 -6.22 29.20
CA LYS A 645 -18.92 -4.91 28.75
C LYS A 645 -19.75 -3.72 29.24
N TRP A 646 -21.08 -3.82 29.21
CA TRP A 646 -21.95 -2.69 29.51
C TRP A 646 -21.95 -2.38 31.01
N GLN A 647 -21.96 -3.40 31.85
CA GLN A 647 -21.90 -3.28 33.31
C GLN A 647 -20.58 -2.62 33.73
N LEU A 648 -19.44 -3.04 33.15
CA LEU A 648 -18.14 -2.46 33.45
C LEU A 648 -18.01 -1.01 33.00
N ILE A 649 -18.52 -0.66 31.81
CA ILE A 649 -18.52 0.72 31.30
C ILE A 649 -19.42 1.61 32.17
N THR A 650 -20.60 1.13 32.57
CA THR A 650 -21.49 1.88 33.46
C THR A 650 -20.86 2.08 34.84
N ALA A 651 -20.23 1.05 35.42
CA ALA A 651 -19.52 1.16 36.68
C ALA A 651 -18.39 2.22 36.61
N PHE A 652 -17.66 2.27 35.49
CA PHE A 652 -16.63 3.29 35.26
C PHE A 652 -17.21 4.71 35.14
N LEU A 653 -18.34 4.87 34.45
CA LEU A 653 -18.95 6.18 34.21
C LEU A 653 -19.75 6.72 35.40
N MET A 654 -20.39 5.87 36.18
CA MET A 654 -21.35 6.27 37.24
C MET A 654 -20.91 5.84 38.65
N GLY A 655 -19.88 5.00 38.79
CA GLY A 655 -19.31 4.62 40.09
C GLY A 655 -20.10 3.57 40.88
N HIS A 656 -21.27 3.12 40.40
CA HIS A 656 -22.14 2.17 41.09
C HIS A 656 -22.80 1.20 40.08
N TRP A 657 -22.93 -0.08 40.45
CA TRP A 657 -23.78 -1.07 39.77
C TRP A 657 -24.35 -2.02 40.83
N GLN A 658 -25.67 -2.26 40.82
CA GLN A 658 -26.38 -2.87 41.97
C GLN A 658 -27.07 -4.22 41.70
N GLU A 659 -26.96 -4.80 40.50
CA GLU A 659 -27.50 -6.14 40.23
C GLU A 659 -26.39 -7.15 39.98
N PHE A 660 -26.25 -8.10 40.92
CA PHE A 660 -25.46 -9.32 40.76
C PHE A 660 -26.40 -10.50 40.52
N HIS A 661 -26.13 -11.31 39.50
CA HIS A 661 -26.48 -12.71 39.56
C HIS A 661 -25.48 -13.41 40.51
N PRO A 662 -25.92 -14.19 41.51
CA PRO A 662 -25.05 -14.76 42.54
C PRO A 662 -23.96 -15.72 42.02
N ASP A 663 -24.06 -16.19 40.78
CA ASP A 663 -23.12 -17.14 40.16
C ASP A 663 -21.92 -16.49 39.44
N GLU A 664 -21.81 -15.15 39.42
CA GLU A 664 -20.77 -14.44 38.66
C GLU A 664 -19.84 -13.61 39.57
N ASN A 665 -18.56 -13.98 39.63
CA ASN A 665 -17.51 -13.29 40.41
C ASN A 665 -17.10 -11.93 39.78
N LEU A 666 -18.04 -11.01 39.63
CA LEU A 666 -17.86 -9.65 39.07
C LEU A 666 -17.44 -8.61 40.11
N GLY A 667 -17.61 -8.90 41.40
CA GLY A 667 -17.36 -7.97 42.51
C GLY A 667 -16.02 -7.25 42.42
N PRO A 668 -14.89 -7.95 42.22
CA PRO A 668 -13.56 -7.32 42.11
C PRO A 668 -13.44 -6.33 40.94
N TYR A 669 -14.06 -6.64 39.80
CA TYR A 669 -14.02 -5.79 38.60
C TYR A 669 -14.80 -4.50 38.80
N VAL A 670 -16.01 -4.61 39.37
CA VAL A 670 -16.87 -3.45 39.65
C VAL A 670 -16.21 -2.55 40.69
N GLN A 671 -15.66 -3.13 41.77
CA GLN A 671 -14.95 -2.37 42.80
C GLN A 671 -13.75 -1.61 42.24
N TYR A 672 -12.97 -2.23 41.34
CA TYR A 672 -11.85 -1.58 40.66
C TYR A 672 -12.33 -0.34 39.87
N PHE A 673 -13.37 -0.48 39.04
CA PHE A 673 -13.88 0.65 38.25
C PHE A 673 -14.59 1.71 39.10
N SER A 674 -15.23 1.34 40.21
CA SER A 674 -15.78 2.29 41.18
C SER A 674 -14.69 3.12 41.88
N THR A 675 -13.52 2.54 42.16
CA THR A 675 -12.37 3.29 42.68
C THR A 675 -11.83 4.26 41.63
N TRP A 676 -11.66 3.80 40.39
CA TRP A 676 -11.29 4.65 39.25
C TRP A 676 -12.25 5.82 39.07
N HIS A 677 -13.55 5.59 39.18
CA HIS A 677 -14.55 6.64 39.09
C HIS A 677 -14.29 7.75 40.14
N LYS A 678 -14.07 7.38 41.41
CA LYS A 678 -13.76 8.32 42.50
C LYS A 678 -12.47 9.10 42.26
N GLU A 679 -11.45 8.49 41.67
CA GLU A 679 -10.20 9.15 41.33
C GLU A 679 -10.40 10.17 40.19
N LEU A 680 -11.16 9.80 39.16
CA LEU A 680 -11.52 10.69 38.06
C LEU A 680 -12.36 11.89 38.53
N GLU A 681 -13.23 11.70 39.53
CA GLU A 681 -13.98 12.79 40.17
C GLU A 681 -13.06 13.82 40.85
N LYS A 682 -11.94 13.36 41.41
CA LYS A 682 -10.92 14.23 42.03
C LYS A 682 -10.00 14.92 41.02
N GLY A 683 -10.23 14.71 39.71
CA GLY A 683 -9.42 15.30 38.63
C GLY A 683 -8.17 14.51 38.27
N ALA A 684 -8.03 13.25 38.73
CA ALA A 684 -6.94 12.39 38.29
C ALA A 684 -7.01 12.14 36.77
N HIS A 685 -5.86 11.88 36.14
CA HIS A 685 -5.74 11.55 34.72
C HIS A 685 -6.19 12.63 33.71
N SER A 686 -6.29 13.89 34.14
CA SER A 686 -6.70 15.04 33.30
C SER A 686 -5.86 15.25 32.03
N TYR A 687 -4.60 14.81 32.02
CA TYR A 687 -3.70 14.85 30.86
C TYR A 687 -3.90 13.70 29.86
N SER A 688 -4.79 12.75 30.15
CA SER A 688 -5.02 11.59 29.27
C SER A 688 -5.88 11.97 28.08
N ASN A 689 -5.56 11.46 26.89
CA ASN A 689 -6.25 11.81 25.64
C ASN A 689 -7.76 11.48 25.66
N TRP A 690 -8.17 10.48 26.45
CA TRP A 690 -9.57 10.06 26.59
C TRP A 690 -10.34 10.79 27.69
N TYR A 691 -9.69 11.61 28.52
CA TYR A 691 -10.33 12.26 29.67
C TYR A 691 -11.43 13.25 29.23
N SER A 692 -11.23 13.94 28.12
CA SER A 692 -12.25 14.80 27.51
C SER A 692 -13.50 13.99 27.12
N SER A 693 -13.32 12.80 26.52
CA SER A 693 -14.41 11.87 26.20
C SER A 693 -15.17 11.40 27.44
N TYR A 694 -14.45 11.12 28.53
CA TYR A 694 -15.07 10.79 29.82
C TYR A 694 -15.94 11.94 30.34
N GLN A 695 -15.44 13.18 30.30
CA GLN A 695 -16.20 14.35 30.76
C GLN A 695 -17.47 14.59 29.91
N THR A 696 -17.35 14.47 28.58
CA THR A 696 -18.48 14.58 27.66
C THR A 696 -19.57 13.58 28.01
N LEU A 697 -19.22 12.29 28.20
CA LEU A 697 -20.20 11.27 28.61
C LEU A 697 -20.75 11.53 30.01
N LYS A 698 -19.89 11.77 31.00
CA LYS A 698 -20.29 11.98 32.40
C LYS A 698 -21.35 13.07 32.52
N SER A 699 -21.15 14.20 31.84
CA SER A 699 -22.07 15.34 31.87
C SER A 699 -23.52 14.94 31.49
N LYS A 700 -23.66 14.01 30.55
CA LYS A 700 -24.96 13.52 30.08
C LYS A 700 -25.49 12.41 30.97
N PHE A 701 -24.63 11.46 31.34
CA PHE A 701 -25.00 10.26 32.10
C PHE A 701 -25.39 10.58 33.55
N LYS A 702 -24.85 11.64 34.16
CA LYS A 702 -25.27 12.09 35.51
C LYS A 702 -26.76 12.43 35.61
N ARG A 703 -27.41 12.75 34.49
CA ARG A 703 -28.83 13.13 34.43
C ARG A 703 -29.76 11.96 34.12
N LEU A 704 -29.23 10.75 33.91
CA LEU A 704 -29.98 9.56 33.54
C LEU A 704 -30.01 8.57 34.70
N GLU A 705 -31.13 7.85 34.84
CA GLU A 705 -31.21 6.67 35.70
C GLU A 705 -30.28 5.56 35.16
N VAL A 706 -29.76 4.71 36.05
CA VAL A 706 -28.75 3.68 35.71
C VAL A 706 -29.24 2.73 34.62
N ASN A 707 -30.50 2.29 34.67
CA ASN A 707 -31.08 1.39 33.67
C ASN A 707 -31.18 2.07 32.29
N LEU A 708 -31.66 3.32 32.25
CA LEU A 708 -31.73 4.11 31.02
C LEU A 708 -30.34 4.44 30.45
N ALA A 709 -29.34 4.62 31.32
CA ALA A 709 -27.95 4.81 30.89
C ALA A 709 -27.39 3.57 30.17
N VAL A 710 -27.68 2.37 30.66
CA VAL A 710 -27.28 1.12 29.99
C VAL A 710 -27.99 0.94 28.66
N GLU A 711 -29.31 1.14 28.63
CA GLU A 711 -30.07 1.10 27.38
C GLU A 711 -29.49 2.10 26.37
N PHE A 712 -29.13 3.30 26.81
CA PHE A 712 -28.53 4.32 25.96
C PHE A 712 -27.16 3.89 25.42
N LEU A 713 -26.27 3.33 26.25
CA LEU A 713 -24.97 2.78 25.80
C LEU A 713 -25.13 1.67 24.76
N GLN A 714 -26.15 0.83 24.91
CA GLN A 714 -26.44 -0.25 23.96
C GLN A 714 -26.88 0.26 22.58
N THR A 715 -27.28 1.54 22.45
CA THR A 715 -27.59 2.15 21.16
C THR A 715 -26.36 2.49 20.33
N PHE A 716 -25.20 2.70 20.98
CA PHE A 716 -23.98 3.12 20.29
C PHE A 716 -23.32 1.96 19.55
N ARG A 717 -23.10 2.17 18.25
CA ARG A 717 -22.47 1.20 17.35
C ARG A 717 -21.14 1.74 16.83
N SER A 718 -20.10 0.92 16.95
CA SER A 718 -18.81 1.18 16.31
C SER A 718 -18.87 0.81 14.84
N PHE A 719 -17.85 1.20 14.06
CA PHE A 719 -17.77 0.86 12.64
C PHE A 719 -17.89 -0.66 12.37
N GLU A 720 -17.30 -1.49 13.24
CA GLU A 720 -17.38 -2.96 13.15
C GLU A 720 -18.80 -3.48 13.34
N ASP A 721 -19.69 -2.74 14.01
CA ASP A 721 -21.08 -3.15 14.27
C ASP A 721 -22.03 -2.75 13.10
N LEU A 722 -21.53 -2.07 12.05
CA LEU A 722 -22.33 -1.54 10.93
C LEU A 722 -22.48 -2.53 9.76
N ASP A 723 -22.91 -3.75 10.07
CA ASP A 723 -23.02 -4.86 9.10
C ASP A 723 -24.40 -4.97 8.42
N ARG A 724 -25.38 -4.14 8.78
CA ARG A 724 -26.72 -4.23 8.20
C ARG A 724 -26.68 -3.82 6.72
N PRO A 725 -27.44 -4.49 5.83
CA PRO A 725 -27.57 -4.04 4.45
C PRO A 725 -28.30 -2.69 4.38
N LEU A 726 -27.87 -1.85 3.44
CA LEU A 726 -28.60 -0.64 3.07
C LEU A 726 -29.94 -1.04 2.41
N LEU A 727 -31.00 -0.29 2.69
CA LEU A 727 -32.31 -0.52 2.07
C LEU A 727 -32.35 0.07 0.64
N GLY A 728 -31.59 1.15 0.42
CA GLY A 728 -31.36 1.76 -0.88
C GLY A 728 -30.06 1.26 -1.55
N ARG A 729 -29.87 1.67 -2.80
CA ARG A 729 -28.62 1.45 -3.54
C ARG A 729 -28.06 2.78 -4.02
N TYR A 730 -26.83 3.08 -3.65
CA TYR A 730 -26.19 4.37 -3.94
C TYR A 730 -24.94 4.16 -4.77
N LEU A 731 -24.81 4.91 -5.85
CA LEU A 731 -23.58 4.93 -6.63
C LEU A 731 -22.51 5.72 -5.85
N GLY A 732 -21.22 5.42 -6.07
CA GLY A 732 -20.13 6.13 -5.39
C GLY A 732 -19.77 5.60 -4.00
N ILE A 733 -20.37 4.49 -3.58
CA ILE A 733 -20.07 3.81 -2.31
C ILE A 733 -19.38 2.48 -2.59
N ARG A 734 -18.43 2.07 -1.74
CA ARG A 734 -17.79 0.75 -1.79
C ARG A 734 -18.85 -0.37 -1.67
N SER A 735 -18.60 -1.52 -2.28
CA SER A 735 -19.51 -2.66 -2.19
C SER A 735 -18.78 -3.98 -2.31
N ASP A 736 -19.11 -4.92 -1.43
CA ASP A 736 -18.61 -6.29 -1.49
C ASP A 736 -19.64 -7.17 -2.17
N SER A 737 -19.24 -7.85 -3.25
CA SER A 737 -20.06 -8.87 -3.91
C SER A 737 -21.50 -8.41 -4.22
N SER A 738 -21.65 -7.19 -4.75
CA SER A 738 -22.90 -6.49 -5.10
C SER A 738 -23.79 -5.98 -3.95
N LYS A 739 -23.44 -6.23 -2.68
CA LYS A 739 -24.20 -5.75 -1.51
C LYS A 739 -23.57 -4.51 -0.89
N GLN A 740 -24.40 -3.53 -0.54
CA GLN A 740 -23.97 -2.32 0.19
C GLN A 740 -24.43 -2.43 1.65
N LEU A 741 -23.50 -2.17 2.57
CA LEU A 741 -23.71 -2.24 4.02
C LEU A 741 -23.66 -0.85 4.63
N GLU A 742 -24.19 -0.70 5.85
CA GLU A 742 -24.10 0.53 6.64
C GLU A 742 -22.66 1.02 6.78
N LYS A 743 -21.69 0.12 6.99
CA LYS A 743 -20.26 0.48 7.06
C LYS A 743 -19.74 1.12 5.78
N HIS A 744 -20.25 0.70 4.61
CA HIS A 744 -19.83 1.29 3.35
C HIS A 744 -20.33 2.72 3.24
N LEU A 745 -21.58 2.99 3.65
CA LEU A 745 -22.12 4.34 3.76
C LEU A 745 -21.30 5.15 4.76
N ALA A 746 -21.00 4.60 5.94
CA ALA A 746 -20.17 5.26 6.96
C ALA A 746 -18.77 5.60 6.45
N SER A 747 -18.19 4.78 5.57
CA SER A 747 -16.88 5.02 4.95
C SER A 747 -16.89 5.97 3.75
N ALA A 748 -18.07 6.42 3.32
CA ALA A 748 -18.23 7.12 2.05
C ALA A 748 -17.83 8.61 2.09
N PHE A 749 -17.36 9.11 3.25
CA PHE A 749 -16.59 10.36 3.31
C PHE A 749 -15.22 10.25 2.63
N TYR A 750 -14.78 9.03 2.32
CA TYR A 750 -13.52 8.72 1.67
C TYR A 750 -13.74 8.25 0.23
N PRO A 751 -12.88 8.64 -0.73
CA PRO A 751 -13.02 8.18 -2.12
C PRO A 751 -12.95 6.65 -2.25
N ILE A 752 -13.70 6.08 -3.20
CA ILE A 752 -13.73 4.63 -3.47
C ILE A 752 -12.32 4.06 -3.65
N TYR A 753 -11.51 4.71 -4.48
CA TYR A 753 -10.14 4.30 -4.79
C TYR A 753 -9.08 4.92 -3.87
N GLY A 754 -9.51 5.60 -2.81
CA GLY A 754 -8.67 6.37 -1.89
C GLY A 754 -8.00 7.60 -2.52
N PHE A 755 -7.21 8.33 -1.73
CA PHE A 755 -6.39 9.45 -2.18
C PHE A 755 -5.07 8.99 -2.81
N GLY A 756 -4.64 7.75 -2.55
CA GLY A 756 -3.49 7.13 -3.19
C GLY A 756 -2.14 7.40 -2.52
N ASN A 757 -2.09 7.42 -1.17
CA ASN A 757 -0.85 7.67 -0.41
C ASN A 757 0.34 6.78 -0.82
N ALA A 758 0.08 5.51 -1.17
CA ALA A 758 1.09 4.54 -1.62
C ALA A 758 1.08 4.28 -3.14
N ARG A 759 0.43 5.14 -3.95
CA ARG A 759 0.29 4.99 -5.41
C ARG A 759 0.77 6.25 -6.11
N SER A 760 1.92 6.15 -6.77
CA SER A 760 2.50 7.25 -7.54
C SER A 760 1.57 7.76 -8.64
N TYR A 761 1.30 9.06 -8.63
CA TYR A 761 0.57 9.71 -9.72
C TYR A 761 1.41 9.85 -10.99
N ALA A 762 2.73 9.70 -10.91
CA ALA A 762 3.63 9.88 -12.05
C ALA A 762 3.62 8.69 -13.03
N TYR A 763 3.50 7.45 -12.52
CA TYR A 763 3.60 6.22 -13.33
C TYR A 763 2.58 5.12 -12.98
N ARG A 764 1.77 5.27 -11.92
CA ARG A 764 0.72 4.33 -11.49
C ARG A 764 -0.69 4.93 -11.54
N HIS A 765 -0.82 6.12 -12.15
CA HIS A 765 -2.08 6.79 -12.40
C HIS A 765 -2.13 7.26 -13.85
N SER A 766 -3.27 7.05 -14.51
CA SER A 766 -3.50 7.44 -15.90
C SER A 766 -4.80 8.21 -15.99
N THR A 767 -4.80 9.25 -16.82
CA THR A 767 -5.94 10.16 -17.00
C THR A 767 -5.86 10.78 -18.38
N THR A 768 -6.92 11.48 -18.78
CA THR A 768 -6.99 12.16 -20.08
C THR A 768 -5.94 13.26 -20.12
N GLN A 769 -5.17 13.35 -21.21
CA GLN A 769 -4.08 14.31 -21.37
C GLN A 769 -4.58 15.67 -21.87
N GLY A 770 -5.58 15.65 -22.76
CA GLY A 770 -6.07 16.80 -23.49
C GLY A 770 -5.04 17.38 -24.47
N SER A 771 -4.98 18.71 -24.55
CA SER A 771 -4.33 19.47 -25.63
C SER A 771 -2.83 19.26 -25.83
N ILE A 772 -2.12 18.56 -24.93
CA ILE A 772 -0.72 18.16 -25.18
C ILE A 772 -0.65 17.16 -26.33
N PHE A 773 -1.65 16.27 -26.46
CA PHE A 773 -1.70 15.27 -27.51
C PHE A 773 -1.80 15.87 -28.93
N LYS A 774 -2.24 17.12 -29.05
CA LYS A 774 -2.25 17.87 -30.32
C LYS A 774 -0.86 17.93 -30.98
N LEU A 775 0.22 17.81 -30.20
CA LEU A 775 1.58 17.69 -30.73
C LEU A 775 1.77 16.40 -31.53
N VAL A 776 1.18 15.29 -31.10
CA VAL A 776 1.19 14.00 -31.83
C VAL A 776 0.34 14.11 -33.09
N THR A 777 -0.83 14.75 -33.01
CA THR A 777 -1.69 15.02 -34.18
C THR A 777 -0.97 15.89 -35.21
N ALA A 778 -0.34 16.99 -34.75
CA ALA A 778 0.45 17.88 -35.58
C ALA A 778 1.63 17.15 -36.23
N TYR A 779 2.41 16.40 -35.45
CA TYR A 779 3.52 15.57 -35.93
C TYR A 779 3.08 14.63 -37.04
N THR A 780 1.98 13.90 -36.85
CA THR A 780 1.49 12.91 -37.81
C THR A 780 1.16 13.56 -39.14
N ALA A 781 0.41 14.67 -39.13
CA ALA A 781 0.03 15.37 -40.35
C ALA A 781 1.20 16.07 -41.03
N LEU A 782 2.07 16.76 -40.27
CA LEU A 782 3.27 17.41 -40.80
C LEU A 782 4.23 16.40 -41.45
N THR A 783 4.38 15.22 -40.85
CA THR A 783 5.25 14.17 -41.37
C THR A 783 4.69 13.58 -42.66
N GLN A 784 3.38 13.36 -42.76
CA GLN A 784 2.74 12.95 -44.01
C GLN A 784 2.87 14.02 -45.10
N ARG A 785 2.70 15.30 -44.73
CA ARG A 785 2.88 16.43 -45.65
C ARG A 785 4.33 16.54 -46.15
N TYR A 786 5.31 16.44 -45.25
CA TYR A 786 6.74 16.41 -45.58
C TYR A 786 7.06 15.32 -46.61
N LYS A 787 6.56 14.09 -46.38
CA LYS A 787 6.72 12.96 -47.31
C LYS A 787 6.05 13.24 -48.65
N SER A 788 4.87 13.86 -48.67
CA SER A 788 4.18 14.19 -49.92
C SER A 788 4.91 15.23 -50.77
N LEU A 789 5.72 16.10 -50.15
CA LEU A 789 6.58 17.09 -50.84
C LEU A 789 7.95 16.52 -51.26
N GLY A 790 8.18 15.21 -51.09
CA GLY A 790 9.46 14.58 -51.44
C GLY A 790 10.66 15.12 -50.63
N GLY A 791 10.41 15.67 -49.44
CA GLY A 791 11.45 16.27 -48.58
C GLY A 791 12.03 17.60 -49.09
N ARG A 792 11.51 18.16 -50.20
CA ARG A 792 11.95 19.46 -50.73
C ARG A 792 11.04 20.57 -50.23
N ILE A 793 11.54 21.38 -49.30
CA ILE A 793 10.78 22.47 -48.68
C ILE A 793 11.26 23.81 -49.23
N ALA A 794 10.42 24.49 -50.01
CA ALA A 794 10.72 25.81 -50.56
C ALA A 794 10.58 26.93 -49.49
N ASN A 795 9.60 26.80 -48.59
CA ASN A 795 9.36 27.73 -47.47
C ASN A 795 8.66 27.03 -46.30
N SER A 796 8.74 27.58 -45.08
CA SER A 796 8.07 27.00 -43.89
C SER A 796 6.55 26.88 -44.06
N ASN A 797 5.94 27.77 -44.85
CA ASN A 797 4.50 27.75 -45.12
C ASN A 797 4.06 26.56 -45.97
N SER A 798 4.93 25.98 -46.82
CA SER A 798 4.61 24.82 -47.65
C SER A 798 4.26 23.56 -46.84
N LEU A 799 4.76 23.48 -45.60
CA LEU A 799 4.46 22.43 -44.66
C LEU A 799 3.14 22.62 -43.92
N ASN A 800 2.55 23.83 -43.92
CA ASN A 800 1.26 24.06 -43.28
C ASN A 800 0.18 23.27 -44.04
N PRO A 801 -0.46 22.27 -43.41
CA PRO A 801 -1.36 21.37 -44.12
C PRO A 801 -2.78 21.96 -44.32
N LEU A 802 -3.16 22.94 -43.50
CA LEU A 802 -4.52 23.45 -43.41
C LEU A 802 -4.53 24.89 -42.89
N GLU A 803 -5.44 25.72 -43.42
CA GLU A 803 -5.81 27.01 -42.85
C GLU A 803 -7.34 27.10 -42.69
N ILE A 804 -7.80 27.54 -41.52
CA ILE A 804 -9.23 27.76 -41.23
C ILE A 804 -9.42 29.07 -40.47
N ILE A 805 -10.67 29.53 -40.38
CA ILE A 805 -11.11 30.54 -39.43
C ILE A 805 -11.87 29.81 -38.32
N ASP A 806 -11.31 29.78 -37.11
CA ASP A 806 -11.94 29.18 -35.93
C ASP A 806 -12.83 30.23 -35.25
N GLU A 807 -14.12 30.11 -35.52
CA GLU A 807 -15.18 30.97 -35.01
C GLU A 807 -16.44 30.13 -34.79
N PHE A 808 -16.87 30.04 -33.54
CA PHE A 808 -18.12 29.38 -33.18
C PHE A 808 -19.30 30.31 -33.47
N ARG A 809 -20.21 29.85 -34.32
CA ARG A 809 -21.47 30.56 -34.64
C ARG A 809 -22.64 29.60 -34.53
N LYS A 810 -23.79 30.13 -34.12
CA LYS A 810 -25.04 29.37 -34.02
C LYS A 810 -26.10 30.09 -34.84
N GLU A 811 -26.64 29.40 -35.83
CA GLU A 811 -27.67 29.91 -36.72
C GLU A 811 -28.90 28.99 -36.58
N GLY A 812 -29.89 29.44 -35.82
CA GLY A 812 -31.04 28.60 -35.46
C GLY A 812 -30.64 27.36 -34.65
N LYS A 813 -30.88 26.17 -35.22
CA LYS A 813 -30.49 24.88 -34.62
C LYS A 813 -29.11 24.41 -35.06
N ASP A 814 -28.56 24.99 -36.12
CA ASP A 814 -27.27 24.60 -36.67
C ASP A 814 -26.15 25.31 -35.93
N GLU A 815 -25.13 24.52 -35.60
CA GLU A 815 -23.93 24.99 -34.92
C GLU A 815 -22.75 24.85 -35.87
N PHE A 816 -21.97 25.91 -36.03
CA PHE A 816 -20.76 25.94 -36.85
C PHE A 816 -19.56 26.18 -35.95
N VAL A 817 -18.47 25.44 -36.19
CA VAL A 817 -17.23 25.54 -35.40
C VAL A 817 -16.15 26.39 -36.08
N GLY A 818 -16.42 26.85 -37.30
CA GLY A 818 -15.53 27.70 -38.06
C GLY A 818 -15.93 27.78 -39.53
N SER A 819 -15.03 28.30 -40.35
CA SER A 819 -15.13 28.30 -41.81
C SER A 819 -13.77 28.06 -42.45
N HIS A 820 -13.78 27.50 -43.66
CA HIS A 820 -12.61 27.48 -44.51
C HIS A 820 -12.33 28.90 -45.05
N LEU A 821 -11.11 29.15 -45.51
CA LEU A 821 -10.73 30.48 -46.05
C LEU A 821 -11.56 30.93 -47.27
N ASN A 822 -12.14 29.99 -48.00
CA ASN A 822 -13.05 30.28 -49.12
C ASN A 822 -14.48 30.64 -48.67
N GLY A 823 -14.71 30.82 -47.36
CA GLY A 823 -16.00 31.18 -46.78
C GLY A 823 -16.94 30.00 -46.51
N LYS A 824 -16.57 28.76 -46.89
CA LYS A 824 -17.40 27.58 -46.63
C LYS A 824 -17.47 27.28 -45.13
N ALA A 825 -18.67 27.31 -44.56
CA ALA A 825 -18.90 27.03 -43.15
C ALA A 825 -18.62 25.57 -42.78
N ILE A 826 -18.12 25.34 -41.57
CA ILE A 826 -17.79 24.02 -41.02
C ILE A 826 -18.82 23.69 -39.95
N PRO A 827 -19.83 22.86 -40.25
CA PRO A 827 -20.85 22.48 -39.28
C PRO A 827 -20.23 21.63 -38.17
N ARG A 828 -20.81 21.69 -36.97
CA ARG A 828 -20.35 20.92 -35.82
C ARG A 828 -20.57 19.43 -36.01
N PHE A 829 -21.68 19.04 -36.62
CA PHE A 829 -21.84 17.67 -37.10
C PHE A 829 -21.22 17.60 -38.49
N TYR A 830 -20.05 17.00 -38.56
CA TYR A 830 -19.22 17.00 -39.76
C TYR A 830 -18.86 15.58 -40.15
N LYS A 831 -19.25 15.21 -41.38
CA LYS A 831 -18.86 13.94 -42.00
C LYS A 831 -19.20 12.71 -41.13
N GLY A 832 -20.35 12.72 -40.44
CA GLY A 832 -20.80 11.60 -39.61
C GLY A 832 -20.26 11.58 -38.17
N GLY A 833 -19.48 12.58 -37.76
CA GLY A 833 -19.02 12.74 -36.38
C GLY A 833 -19.24 14.15 -35.83
N ARG A 834 -19.08 14.34 -34.52
CA ARG A 834 -19.27 15.65 -33.87
C ARG A 834 -17.92 16.30 -33.55
N LEU A 835 -17.63 17.44 -34.18
CA LEU A 835 -16.40 18.19 -33.94
C LEU A 835 -16.40 18.84 -32.54
N PRO A 836 -15.25 18.84 -31.85
CA PRO A 836 -15.08 19.55 -30.58
C PRO A 836 -15.00 21.07 -30.80
N ARG A 837 -15.57 21.83 -29.86
CA ARG A 837 -15.49 23.30 -29.84
C ARG A 837 -14.21 23.75 -29.16
N SER A 838 -13.62 24.86 -29.63
CA SER A 838 -12.54 25.56 -28.91
C SER A 838 -13.06 26.20 -27.61
N LEU A 839 -12.17 26.43 -26.64
CA LEU A 839 -12.55 27.08 -25.37
C LEU A 839 -13.01 28.54 -25.58
N SER A 840 -12.38 29.25 -26.52
CA SER A 840 -12.81 30.58 -26.97
C SER A 840 -13.65 30.46 -28.23
N ASN A 841 -14.73 31.24 -28.32
CA ASN A 841 -15.64 31.22 -29.47
C ASN A 841 -15.10 31.97 -30.70
N HIS A 842 -14.04 32.77 -30.55
CA HIS A 842 -13.47 33.54 -31.65
C HIS A 842 -11.94 33.52 -31.52
N LEU A 843 -11.31 32.55 -32.20
CA LEU A 843 -9.85 32.45 -32.25
C LEU A 843 -9.30 33.12 -33.52
N GLY A 844 -10.10 33.21 -34.59
CA GLY A 844 -9.75 33.87 -35.86
C GLY A 844 -9.01 32.93 -36.83
N LYS A 845 -8.21 33.50 -37.74
CA LYS A 845 -7.43 32.73 -38.72
C LYS A 845 -6.37 31.85 -38.03
N MET A 846 -6.39 30.56 -38.33
CA MET A 846 -5.49 29.53 -37.79
C MET A 846 -4.67 28.87 -38.90
N ASP A 847 -3.35 28.90 -38.74
CA ASP A 847 -2.40 27.94 -39.32
C ASP A 847 -1.96 26.94 -38.25
N ILE A 848 -1.08 25.98 -38.59
CA ILE A 848 -0.65 24.97 -37.60
C ILE A 848 0.07 25.57 -36.38
N ILE A 849 0.89 26.61 -36.56
CA ILE A 849 1.63 27.25 -35.46
C ILE A 849 0.66 27.97 -34.52
N SER A 850 -0.25 28.77 -35.09
CA SER A 850 -1.28 29.50 -34.34
C SER A 850 -2.28 28.54 -33.71
N ALA A 851 -2.58 27.40 -34.34
CA ALA A 851 -3.42 26.35 -33.79
C ALA A 851 -2.79 25.68 -32.56
N ILE A 852 -1.47 25.45 -32.55
CA ILE A 852 -0.74 24.98 -31.36
C ILE A 852 -0.76 26.06 -30.26
N GLU A 853 -0.46 27.31 -30.61
CA GLU A 853 -0.43 28.46 -29.68
C GLU A 853 -1.79 28.66 -29.00
N ARG A 854 -2.85 28.79 -29.80
CA ARG A 854 -4.22 29.10 -29.34
C ARG A 854 -5.02 27.87 -28.97
N SER A 855 -4.44 26.68 -29.17
CA SER A 855 -5.07 25.40 -28.87
C SER A 855 -6.43 25.23 -29.55
N SER A 856 -6.54 25.55 -30.85
CA SER A 856 -7.78 25.38 -31.63
C SER A 856 -8.21 23.90 -31.63
N ASN A 857 -9.43 23.57 -31.22
CA ASN A 857 -9.95 22.19 -31.24
C ASN A 857 -10.43 21.77 -32.65
N PRO A 858 -11.22 22.59 -33.37
CA PRO A 858 -11.66 22.28 -34.73
C PRO A 858 -10.50 22.05 -35.69
N TYR A 859 -9.41 22.83 -35.59
CA TYR A 859 -8.24 22.67 -36.45
C TYR A 859 -7.66 21.25 -36.40
N PHE A 860 -7.37 20.72 -35.21
CA PHE A 860 -6.79 19.38 -35.07
C PHE A 860 -7.78 18.27 -35.40
N ALA A 861 -9.06 18.49 -35.16
CA ALA A 861 -10.09 17.52 -35.55
C ALA A 861 -10.22 17.40 -37.07
N LEU A 862 -10.16 18.53 -37.80
CA LEU A 862 -10.12 18.54 -39.26
C LEU A 862 -8.79 17.99 -39.79
N LEU A 863 -7.69 18.28 -39.09
CA LEU A 863 -6.39 17.68 -39.42
C LEU A 863 -6.46 16.15 -39.38
N ALA A 864 -7.07 15.59 -38.34
CA ALA A 864 -7.26 14.14 -38.22
C ALA A 864 -8.28 13.57 -39.21
N GLY A 865 -9.38 14.29 -39.48
CA GLY A 865 -10.48 13.79 -40.32
C GLY A 865 -10.32 13.97 -41.82
N ASP A 866 -9.68 15.06 -42.26
CA ASP A 866 -9.63 15.47 -43.66
C ASP A 866 -8.21 15.38 -44.26
N ILE A 867 -7.17 15.54 -43.44
CA ILE A 867 -5.77 15.61 -43.93
C ILE A 867 -5.03 14.29 -43.76
N LEU A 868 -5.24 13.57 -42.67
CA LEU A 868 -4.63 12.25 -42.49
C LEU A 868 -5.17 11.26 -43.53
N LYS A 869 -4.27 10.46 -44.11
CA LYS A 869 -4.63 9.44 -45.10
C LYS A 869 -5.49 8.31 -44.49
N ASP A 870 -5.13 7.88 -43.29
CA ASP A 870 -5.79 6.81 -42.53
C ASP A 870 -5.97 7.28 -41.07
N PRO A 871 -7.19 7.24 -40.49
CA PRO A 871 -7.43 7.51 -39.08
C PRO A 871 -6.51 6.73 -38.12
N ASP A 872 -6.20 5.47 -38.46
CA ASP A 872 -5.39 4.61 -37.61
C ASP A 872 -3.92 5.06 -37.53
N ASP A 873 -3.46 5.91 -38.45
CA ASP A 873 -2.11 6.49 -38.40
C ASP A 873 -1.90 7.35 -37.16
N LEU A 874 -2.95 7.99 -36.64
CA LEU A 874 -2.88 8.75 -35.39
C LEU A 874 -2.66 7.82 -34.19
N THR A 875 -3.37 6.69 -34.13
CA THR A 875 -3.19 5.67 -33.09
C THR A 875 -1.82 4.99 -33.20
N LYS A 876 -1.35 4.70 -34.42
CA LYS A 876 0.02 4.19 -34.67
C LYS A 876 1.06 5.19 -34.18
N ALA A 877 0.92 6.47 -34.50
CA ALA A 877 1.83 7.53 -34.03
C ALA A 877 1.84 7.65 -32.49
N ALA A 878 0.67 7.59 -31.84
CA ALA A 878 0.58 7.58 -30.39
C ALA A 878 1.34 6.40 -29.76
N LYS A 879 1.14 5.18 -30.29
CA LYS A 879 1.87 3.97 -29.86
C LYS A 879 3.38 4.10 -30.14
N MET A 880 3.80 4.76 -31.23
CA MET A 880 5.23 5.05 -31.50
C MET A 880 5.86 5.97 -30.44
N PHE A 881 5.11 6.88 -29.84
CA PHE A 881 5.56 7.69 -28.70
C PHE A 881 5.42 6.99 -27.33
N SER A 882 5.19 5.68 -27.32
CA SER A 882 4.99 4.84 -26.13
C SER A 882 3.68 5.05 -25.37
N TYR A 883 2.70 5.80 -25.90
CA TYR A 883 1.35 5.82 -25.30
C TYR A 883 0.66 4.46 -25.43
N GLY A 884 -0.11 4.08 -24.40
CA GLY A 884 -0.80 2.79 -24.36
C GLY A 884 0.12 1.59 -24.05
N SER A 885 1.40 1.83 -23.75
CA SER A 885 2.39 0.80 -23.41
C SER A 885 3.21 1.20 -22.18
N LYS A 886 3.71 0.22 -21.43
CA LYS A 886 4.65 0.48 -20.32
C LYS A 886 5.95 1.08 -20.89
N THR A 887 6.47 2.13 -20.26
CA THR A 887 7.71 2.78 -20.69
C THR A 887 8.95 1.93 -20.40
N GLY A 888 8.85 0.97 -19.47
CA GLY A 888 9.94 0.09 -19.09
C GLY A 888 10.85 0.68 -18.02
N ILE A 889 10.37 1.68 -17.28
CA ILE A 889 11.06 2.22 -16.12
C ILE A 889 11.35 1.12 -15.10
N GLU A 890 12.47 1.25 -14.39
CA GLU A 890 12.97 0.25 -13.44
C GLU A 890 12.24 0.31 -12.08
N LEU A 891 10.90 0.37 -12.13
CA LEU A 891 9.99 0.39 -10.98
C LEU A 891 8.87 -0.64 -11.16
N MET A 892 8.37 -1.14 -10.04
CA MET A 892 7.28 -2.12 -10.05
C MET A 892 5.91 -1.45 -10.28
N HIS A 893 4.96 -2.21 -10.83
CA HIS A 893 3.56 -1.80 -10.97
C HIS A 893 3.29 -0.59 -11.88
N GLU A 894 4.17 -0.30 -12.84
CA GLU A 894 3.89 0.66 -13.92
C GLU A 894 2.62 0.26 -14.70
N ILE A 895 1.76 1.23 -14.96
CA ILE A 895 0.56 1.05 -15.79
C ILE A 895 0.79 1.55 -17.23
N SER A 896 0.10 0.97 -18.20
CA SER A 896 0.30 1.26 -19.62
C SER A 896 -0.53 2.42 -20.17
N GLY A 897 -1.53 2.91 -19.44
CA GLY A 897 -2.58 3.73 -20.05
C GLY A 897 -3.33 2.96 -21.14
N SER A 898 -4.02 3.68 -22.04
CA SER A 898 -4.80 3.11 -23.14
C SER A 898 -4.94 4.11 -24.28
N VAL A 899 -4.81 3.62 -25.51
CA VAL A 899 -5.05 4.35 -26.76
C VAL A 899 -6.20 3.66 -27.48
N PRO A 900 -7.23 4.39 -27.95
CA PRO A 900 -8.38 3.80 -28.62
C PRO A 900 -8.04 3.12 -29.95
N GLU A 901 -8.77 2.05 -30.27
CA GLU A 901 -8.62 1.25 -31.48
C GLU A 901 -9.82 1.36 -32.45
N ASP A 902 -10.89 2.05 -32.03
CA ASP A 902 -12.16 2.20 -32.73
C ASP A 902 -12.27 3.49 -33.57
N VAL A 903 -11.14 4.19 -33.79
CA VAL A 903 -11.09 5.53 -34.42
C VAL A 903 -11.47 5.53 -35.90
N SER A 904 -11.33 4.40 -36.59
CA SER A 904 -11.76 4.22 -37.98
C SER A 904 -13.28 4.06 -38.10
N SER A 905 -13.94 3.44 -37.10
CA SER A 905 -15.40 3.27 -37.04
C SER A 905 -16.15 4.44 -36.41
N ASP A 906 -15.57 5.06 -35.37
CA ASP A 906 -16.17 6.20 -34.67
C ASP A 906 -15.41 7.50 -34.98
N ARG A 907 -15.94 8.26 -35.93
CA ARG A 907 -15.40 9.58 -36.29
C ARG A 907 -15.47 10.60 -35.16
N THR A 908 -16.45 10.49 -34.26
CA THR A 908 -16.50 11.38 -33.09
C THR A 908 -15.31 11.07 -32.19
N ASN A 909 -15.05 9.80 -31.90
CA ASN A 909 -13.88 9.41 -31.10
C ASN A 909 -12.56 9.82 -31.78
N LEU A 910 -12.42 9.71 -33.11
CA LEU A 910 -11.26 10.23 -33.85
C LEU A 910 -11.06 11.74 -33.62
N TYR A 911 -12.12 12.54 -33.74
CA TYR A 911 -12.05 13.99 -33.53
C TYR A 911 -11.66 14.33 -32.08
N PHE A 912 -12.18 13.61 -31.09
CA PHE A 912 -11.79 13.79 -29.68
C PHE A 912 -10.37 13.29 -29.39
N LEU A 913 -9.94 12.17 -29.98
CA LEU A 913 -8.56 11.67 -29.87
C LEU A 913 -7.58 12.70 -30.41
N SER A 914 -7.88 13.35 -31.53
CA SER A 914 -7.00 14.36 -32.14
C SER A 914 -6.63 15.53 -31.21
N ILE A 915 -7.42 15.74 -30.16
CA ILE A 915 -7.21 16.75 -29.12
C ILE A 915 -6.86 16.15 -27.75
N GLY A 916 -6.57 14.84 -27.68
CA GLY A 916 -6.19 14.11 -26.48
C GLY A 916 -7.32 13.82 -25.50
N GLN A 917 -8.55 13.78 -25.99
CA GLN A 917 -9.76 13.42 -25.24
C GLN A 917 -10.35 12.10 -25.79
N GLY A 918 -11.58 11.76 -25.38
CA GLY A 918 -12.21 10.47 -25.70
C GLY A 918 -11.68 9.37 -24.79
N SER A 919 -11.41 8.20 -25.36
CA SER A 919 -10.95 7.02 -24.61
C SER A 919 -9.43 6.98 -24.36
N LEU A 920 -8.70 8.05 -24.68
CA LEU A 920 -7.26 8.16 -24.43
C LEU A 920 -6.96 8.43 -22.95
N ILE A 921 -6.19 7.55 -22.32
CA ILE A 921 -5.65 7.74 -20.97
C ILE A 921 -4.14 7.47 -20.95
N VAL A 922 -3.37 8.39 -20.38
CA VAL A 922 -1.89 8.33 -20.37
C VAL A 922 -1.33 8.66 -18.98
N THR A 923 -0.10 8.24 -18.71
CA THR A 923 0.64 8.61 -17.50
C THR A 923 1.48 9.88 -17.72
N PRO A 924 1.77 10.66 -16.67
CA PRO A 924 2.74 11.76 -16.75
C PRO A 924 4.12 11.33 -17.25
N LEU A 925 4.59 10.14 -16.86
CA LEU A 925 5.84 9.57 -17.36
C LEU A 925 5.83 9.34 -18.89
N GLN A 926 4.76 8.78 -19.45
CA GLN A 926 4.64 8.61 -20.91
C GLN A 926 4.68 9.96 -21.64
N THR A 927 4.09 11.00 -21.04
CA THR A 927 4.14 12.37 -21.60
C THR A 927 5.57 12.89 -21.63
N ALA A 928 6.37 12.63 -20.60
CA ALA A 928 7.78 13.02 -20.56
C ALA A 928 8.60 12.28 -21.63
N VAL A 929 8.34 10.98 -21.84
CA VAL A 929 8.97 10.18 -22.91
C VAL A 929 8.65 10.76 -24.30
N MET A 930 7.39 11.13 -24.55
CA MET A 930 6.98 11.76 -25.81
C MET A 930 7.71 13.10 -26.05
N LEU A 931 7.74 13.98 -25.04
CA LEU A 931 8.41 15.29 -25.15
C LEU A 931 9.93 15.15 -25.30
N SER A 932 10.52 14.15 -24.67
CA SER A 932 11.95 13.82 -24.82
C SER A 932 12.28 13.42 -26.24
N ALA A 933 11.44 12.59 -26.88
CA ALA A 933 11.60 12.25 -28.30
C ALA A 933 11.53 13.51 -29.18
N LEU A 934 10.65 14.47 -28.88
CA LEU A 934 10.63 15.75 -29.61
C LEU A 934 11.90 16.59 -29.35
N ALA A 935 12.40 16.60 -28.12
CA ALA A 935 13.58 17.34 -27.72
C ALA A 935 14.86 16.80 -28.39
N ASN A 936 15.03 15.48 -28.46
CA ASN A 936 16.27 14.81 -28.85
C ASN A 936 16.32 14.35 -30.33
N GLY A 937 15.38 14.80 -31.17
CA GLY A 937 15.39 14.52 -32.61
C GLY A 937 14.72 13.20 -33.02
N GLY A 938 13.82 12.66 -32.19
CA GLY A 938 13.00 11.50 -32.52
C GLY A 938 13.44 10.20 -31.85
N LYS A 939 14.33 10.24 -30.87
CA LYS A 939 14.77 9.04 -30.15
C LYS A 939 13.86 8.78 -28.94
N VAL A 940 13.08 7.70 -29.00
CA VAL A 940 12.23 7.29 -27.88
C VAL A 940 13.08 6.48 -26.91
N LEU A 941 13.53 7.16 -25.85
CA LEU A 941 14.40 6.58 -24.83
C LEU A 941 13.56 5.85 -23.77
N LYS A 942 14.12 4.75 -23.27
CA LYS A 942 13.63 4.12 -22.05
C LYS A 942 13.98 5.00 -20.85
N PRO A 943 13.00 5.44 -20.04
CA PRO A 943 13.29 6.20 -18.84
C PRO A 943 14.08 5.34 -17.85
N LYS A 944 15.12 5.93 -17.26
CA LYS A 944 16.11 5.22 -16.44
C LYS A 944 16.18 5.83 -15.05
N ILE A 945 16.25 4.97 -14.03
CA ILE A 945 16.42 5.37 -12.61
C ILE A 945 17.78 4.94 -12.08
N LEU A 946 18.32 3.79 -12.48
CA LEU A 946 19.63 3.32 -12.01
C LEU A 946 20.76 3.91 -12.84
N HIS A 947 21.55 4.83 -12.31
CA HIS A 947 22.73 5.35 -13.00
C HIS A 947 23.88 4.34 -13.02
N LEU A 948 24.23 3.82 -11.84
CA LEU A 948 25.40 2.97 -11.62
C LEU A 948 25.13 1.95 -10.52
N SER A 949 25.57 0.71 -10.72
CA SER A 949 25.59 -0.35 -9.69
C SER A 949 27.02 -0.81 -9.44
N ILE A 950 27.46 -0.76 -8.18
CA ILE A 950 28.83 -1.08 -7.76
C ILE A 950 28.79 -2.19 -6.72
N GLY A 951 29.45 -3.31 -6.97
CA GLY A 951 29.54 -4.36 -5.96
C GLY A 951 30.47 -5.51 -6.31
N ARG A 952 30.26 -6.64 -5.64
CA ARG A 952 31.03 -7.88 -5.83
C ARG A 952 30.09 -9.05 -6.12
N ILE A 953 30.55 -10.00 -6.93
CA ILE A 953 29.86 -11.26 -7.19
C ILE A 953 30.81 -12.41 -6.86
N PRO A 954 30.33 -13.56 -6.35
CA PRO A 954 31.16 -14.76 -6.23
C PRO A 954 31.77 -15.20 -7.55
N LYS A 955 33.01 -15.66 -7.52
CA LYS A 955 33.55 -16.47 -8.63
C LYS A 955 32.85 -17.83 -8.68
N ARG A 956 32.49 -18.29 -9.88
CA ARG A 956 31.83 -19.60 -10.10
C ARG A 956 32.89 -20.66 -10.48
N GLY A 957 32.65 -21.92 -10.13
CA GLY A 957 33.64 -23.03 -10.12
C GLY A 957 34.59 -23.16 -11.31
N GLU A 958 34.15 -22.91 -12.55
CA GLU A 958 35.03 -22.94 -13.74
C GLU A 958 36.02 -21.76 -13.76
N GLU A 959 35.60 -20.56 -13.35
CA GLU A 959 36.48 -19.37 -13.26
C GLU A 959 37.52 -19.47 -12.11
N ILE A 960 37.30 -20.37 -11.15
CA ILE A 960 38.24 -20.61 -10.05
C ILE A 960 39.44 -21.44 -10.54
N LEU A 961 39.24 -22.26 -11.58
CA LEU A 961 40.29 -23.08 -12.19
C LEU A 961 41.20 -22.28 -13.14
N ASP A 962 40.71 -21.12 -13.64
CA ASP A 962 41.32 -20.39 -14.76
C ASP A 962 42.17 -19.18 -14.36
N THR A 963 42.43 -18.99 -13.05
CA THR A 963 43.35 -17.95 -12.56
C THR A 963 44.60 -18.59 -11.98
N ARG A 964 45.48 -19.11 -12.83
CA ARG A 964 46.87 -19.42 -12.44
C ARG A 964 47.69 -18.13 -12.60
N PRO A 965 48.01 -17.38 -11.52
CA PRO A 965 48.99 -16.31 -11.66
C PRO A 965 50.34 -16.93 -12.05
N PRO A 966 51.12 -16.32 -12.97
CA PRO A 966 52.46 -16.79 -13.26
C PRO A 966 53.29 -16.77 -11.97
N PHE A 967 53.94 -17.89 -11.64
CA PHE A 967 54.82 -18.02 -10.48
C PHE A 967 56.28 -18.06 -10.93
N LEU A 968 57.19 -17.69 -10.03
CA LEU A 968 58.64 -17.71 -10.30
C LEU A 968 59.06 -19.08 -10.81
N PHE A 969 59.74 -19.09 -11.96
CA PHE A 969 60.18 -20.30 -12.66
C PHE A 969 59.07 -21.22 -13.21
N SER A 970 57.85 -20.71 -13.44
CA SER A 970 56.74 -21.49 -14.04
C SER A 970 57.16 -22.25 -15.30
N ASP A 971 57.96 -21.62 -16.16
CA ASP A 971 58.40 -22.24 -17.41
C ASP A 971 59.40 -23.38 -17.14
N LYS A 972 60.34 -23.19 -16.19
CA LYS A 972 61.33 -24.21 -15.81
C LYS A 972 60.72 -25.38 -15.02
N MET A 973 59.73 -25.10 -14.18
CA MET A 973 59.00 -26.09 -13.40
C MET A 973 58.00 -26.88 -14.27
N GLY A 974 57.42 -26.26 -15.29
CA GLY A 974 56.60 -26.95 -16.29
C GLY A 974 57.40 -28.00 -17.07
N TYR A 975 58.68 -27.74 -17.39
CA TYR A 975 59.56 -28.77 -17.97
C TYR A 975 59.82 -29.96 -17.03
N LEU A 976 59.62 -29.79 -15.71
CA LEU A 976 59.72 -30.83 -14.70
C LEU A 976 58.35 -31.47 -14.36
N GLY A 977 57.28 -31.09 -15.07
CA GLY A 977 55.91 -31.56 -14.81
C GLY A 977 55.27 -30.98 -13.55
N ILE A 978 55.80 -29.87 -13.02
CA ILE A 978 55.28 -29.19 -11.84
C ILE A 978 54.61 -27.89 -12.28
N ASP A 979 53.30 -27.96 -12.51
CA ASP A 979 52.51 -26.87 -13.09
C ASP A 979 51.84 -25.98 -12.03
N PHE A 980 52.28 -26.08 -10.77
CA PHE A 980 51.67 -25.42 -9.62
C PHE A 980 52.74 -24.85 -8.65
N PRO A 981 52.48 -23.70 -8.00
CA PRO A 981 53.39 -23.16 -6.99
C PRO A 981 53.36 -24.04 -5.73
N LEU A 982 54.50 -24.63 -5.36
CA LEU A 982 54.62 -25.46 -4.15
C LEU A 982 54.40 -24.67 -2.85
N PHE A 983 54.60 -23.34 -2.86
CA PHE A 983 54.48 -22.48 -1.69
C PHE A 983 53.95 -21.08 -2.06
N THR A 984 52.63 -20.91 -2.07
CA THR A 984 51.98 -19.60 -2.06
C THR A 984 50.82 -19.59 -1.08
N GLU A 985 50.76 -18.55 -0.25
CA GLU A 985 49.58 -18.20 0.53
C GLU A 985 48.39 -18.04 -0.42
N SER A 986 47.29 -18.76 -0.18
CA SER A 986 46.16 -18.80 -1.09
C SER A 986 45.37 -17.49 -1.03
N THR A 987 45.87 -16.41 -1.62
CA THR A 987 45.03 -15.24 -1.93
C THR A 987 44.19 -15.54 -3.17
N LYS A 988 43.38 -16.62 -3.12
CA LYS A 988 42.27 -16.80 -4.06
C LYS A 988 41.26 -15.71 -3.70
N SER A 989 41.29 -14.58 -4.39
CA SER A 989 40.18 -13.63 -4.32
C SER A 989 38.91 -14.36 -4.78
N GLU A 990 38.05 -14.71 -3.83
CA GLU A 990 36.79 -15.47 -4.03
C GLU A 990 35.70 -14.65 -4.74
N SER A 991 35.99 -13.40 -5.12
CA SER A 991 35.00 -12.46 -5.66
C SER A 991 35.54 -11.58 -6.78
N LYS A 992 34.66 -11.17 -7.70
CA LYS A 992 34.95 -10.25 -8.79
C LYS A 992 34.29 -8.90 -8.51
N ASN A 993 35.05 -7.80 -8.59
CA ASN A 993 34.49 -6.45 -8.54
C ASN A 993 33.74 -6.19 -9.84
N ILE A 994 32.52 -5.67 -9.73
CA ILE A 994 31.65 -5.38 -10.86
C ILE A 994 31.11 -3.97 -10.70
N ILE A 995 31.35 -3.17 -11.74
CA ILE A 995 30.77 -1.85 -11.93
C ILE A 995 29.89 -1.96 -13.17
N LYS A 996 28.58 -1.84 -12.99
CA LYS A 996 27.60 -1.84 -14.07
C LYS A 996 27.06 -0.43 -14.23
N GLN A 997 27.56 0.29 -15.23
CA GLN A 997 26.92 1.52 -15.69
C GLN A 997 25.84 1.13 -16.69
N LYS A 998 24.64 1.71 -16.54
CA LYS A 998 23.57 1.50 -17.51
C LYS A 998 23.62 2.62 -18.56
N PRO A 999 23.94 2.35 -19.84
CA PRO A 999 23.89 3.38 -20.87
C PRO A 999 22.44 3.77 -21.20
N ALA A 1000 22.27 4.87 -21.94
CA ALA A 1000 20.97 5.25 -22.46
C ALA A 1000 20.47 4.19 -23.48
N GLU A 1001 19.24 3.73 -23.31
CA GLU A 1001 18.62 2.69 -24.15
C GLU A 1001 17.56 3.35 -25.06
N VAL A 1002 17.81 3.32 -26.38
CA VAL A 1002 16.84 3.77 -27.38
C VAL A 1002 15.91 2.60 -27.69
N ILE A 1003 14.63 2.72 -27.33
CA ILE A 1003 13.63 1.67 -27.61
C ILE A 1003 13.32 1.63 -29.11
N ARG A 1004 13.18 2.82 -29.70
CA ARG A 1004 12.89 3.02 -31.12
C ARG A 1004 13.22 4.44 -31.54
N GLU A 1005 13.44 4.62 -32.83
CA GLU A 1005 13.57 5.94 -33.45
C GLU A 1005 12.32 6.24 -34.29
N ILE A 1006 11.78 7.44 -34.12
CA ILE A 1006 10.68 7.95 -34.93
C ILE A 1006 11.22 8.87 -36.02
N PHE A 1007 10.60 8.83 -37.18
CA PHE A 1007 10.97 9.70 -38.29
C PHE A 1007 10.51 11.13 -38.01
N LEU A 1008 11.40 11.97 -37.47
CA LEU A 1008 11.13 13.36 -37.12
C LEU A 1008 12.08 14.31 -37.88
N PRO A 1009 11.71 14.77 -39.09
CA PRO A 1009 12.49 15.76 -39.82
C PRO A 1009 12.65 17.06 -39.03
N GLU A 1010 13.81 17.72 -39.15
CA GLU A 1010 14.11 18.96 -38.42
C GLU A 1010 13.11 20.08 -38.73
N GLU A 1011 12.56 20.16 -39.94
CA GLU A 1011 11.57 21.17 -40.30
C GLU A 1011 10.22 20.93 -39.62
N VAL A 1012 9.82 19.66 -39.48
CA VAL A 1012 8.63 19.27 -38.71
C VAL A 1012 8.84 19.61 -37.24
N ARG A 1013 10.00 19.24 -36.68
CA ARG A 1013 10.38 19.54 -35.29
C ARG A 1013 10.37 21.03 -35.01
N LYS A 1014 10.95 21.86 -35.88
CA LYS A 1014 10.98 23.33 -35.73
C LYS A 1014 9.59 23.95 -35.66
N ILE A 1015 8.64 23.48 -36.47
CA ILE A 1015 7.24 23.96 -36.43
C ILE A 1015 6.59 23.62 -35.07
N LEU A 1016 6.79 22.40 -34.58
CA LEU A 1016 6.26 21.96 -33.28
C LEU A 1016 6.84 22.79 -32.12
N ILE A 1017 8.17 22.95 -32.09
CA ILE A 1017 8.88 23.72 -31.06
C ILE A 1017 8.50 25.21 -31.11
N GLU A 1018 8.36 25.81 -32.29
CA GLU A 1018 7.92 27.20 -32.44
C GLU A 1018 6.49 27.40 -31.92
N GLY A 1019 5.57 26.48 -32.24
CA GLY A 1019 4.22 26.49 -31.68
C GLY A 1019 4.25 26.42 -30.15
N MET A 1020 5.04 25.50 -29.59
CA MET A 1020 5.24 25.36 -28.14
C MET A 1020 5.87 26.60 -27.49
N LYS A 1021 6.79 27.28 -28.19
CA LYS A 1021 7.43 28.51 -27.72
C LYS A 1021 6.41 29.64 -27.57
N ARG A 1022 5.54 29.84 -28.58
CA ARG A 1022 4.50 30.88 -28.54
C ARG A 1022 3.49 30.67 -27.42
N VAL A 1023 3.18 29.42 -27.06
CA VAL A 1023 2.31 29.11 -25.91
C VAL A 1023 2.86 29.71 -24.61
N VAL A 1024 4.15 29.50 -24.34
CA VAL A 1024 4.80 29.98 -23.10
C VAL A 1024 5.00 31.50 -23.12
N LEU A 1025 5.40 32.06 -24.27
CA LEU A 1025 5.55 33.51 -24.43
C LEU A 1025 4.23 34.23 -24.17
N ARG A 1026 3.13 33.75 -24.75
CA ARG A 1026 1.80 34.32 -24.53
C ARG A 1026 1.38 34.28 -23.06
N ALA A 1027 1.74 33.23 -22.32
CA ALA A 1027 1.47 33.15 -20.89
C ALA A 1027 2.33 34.13 -20.06
N SER A 1028 3.49 34.51 -20.58
CA SER A 1028 4.46 35.43 -19.96
C SER A 1028 4.20 36.90 -20.32
N GLU A 1029 3.17 37.18 -21.13
CA GLU A 1029 2.82 38.51 -21.61
C GLU A 1029 1.46 38.98 -21.07
N PHE A 1030 1.20 40.29 -21.13
CA PHE A 1030 -0.08 40.86 -20.71
C PHE A 1030 -1.19 40.50 -21.73
N PRO A 1031 -2.41 40.13 -21.30
CA PRO A 1031 -2.97 40.13 -19.94
C PRO A 1031 -2.80 38.81 -19.16
N ALA A 1032 -2.25 37.75 -19.77
CA ALA A 1032 -2.17 36.44 -19.14
C ALA A 1032 -1.30 36.44 -17.87
N LEU A 1033 -0.18 37.16 -17.91
CA LEU A 1033 0.76 37.32 -16.80
C LEU A 1033 0.11 37.94 -15.56
N TRP A 1034 -0.81 38.90 -15.73
CA TRP A 1034 -1.49 39.55 -14.61
C TRP A 1034 -2.34 38.55 -13.80
N GLY A 1035 -3.09 37.68 -14.50
CA GLY A 1035 -3.86 36.63 -13.83
C GLY A 1035 -2.99 35.62 -13.09
N LEU A 1036 -1.79 35.31 -13.62
CA LEU A 1036 -0.82 34.46 -12.92
C LEU A 1036 -0.23 35.17 -11.70
N LYS A 1037 0.07 36.47 -11.79
CA LYS A 1037 0.58 37.27 -10.67
C LYS A 1037 -0.41 37.32 -9.51
N GLU A 1038 -1.71 37.41 -9.81
CA GLU A 1038 -2.75 37.35 -8.77
C GLU A 1038 -2.87 35.95 -8.16
N LEU A 1039 -2.83 34.89 -8.98
CA LEU A 1039 -2.90 33.52 -8.49
C LEU A 1039 -1.70 33.14 -7.60
N TYR A 1040 -0.50 33.59 -7.96
CA TYR A 1040 0.75 33.31 -7.28
C TYR A 1040 1.24 34.45 -6.37
N LYS A 1041 0.34 35.32 -5.90
CA LYS A 1041 0.70 36.48 -5.07
C LYS A 1041 1.51 36.13 -3.81
N ASP A 1042 1.25 34.95 -3.25
CA ASP A 1042 1.91 34.45 -2.04
C ASP A 1042 3.24 33.73 -2.35
N SER A 1043 3.55 33.45 -3.63
CA SER A 1043 4.81 32.86 -4.07
C SER A 1043 5.77 33.93 -4.58
N LYS A 1044 6.89 34.09 -3.88
CA LYS A 1044 7.93 35.08 -4.25
C LYS A 1044 8.69 34.70 -5.52
N GLU A 1045 8.81 33.40 -5.83
CA GLU A 1045 9.70 32.88 -6.89
C GLU A 1045 8.98 32.54 -8.19
N ALA A 1046 7.69 32.23 -8.16
CA ALA A 1046 6.94 31.69 -9.30
C ALA A 1046 6.98 32.60 -10.55
N ILE A 1047 6.63 33.87 -10.38
CA ILE A 1047 6.56 34.83 -11.49
C ILE A 1047 7.94 35.28 -11.97
N PRO A 1048 8.89 35.65 -11.09
CA PRO A 1048 10.27 35.92 -11.51
C PRO A 1048 10.89 34.76 -12.29
N SER A 1049 10.61 33.52 -11.87
CA SER A 1049 11.11 32.32 -12.55
C SER A 1049 10.57 32.18 -13.97
N LEU A 1050 9.28 32.43 -14.18
CA LEU A 1050 8.67 32.43 -15.51
C LEU A 1050 9.28 33.51 -16.42
N ILE A 1051 9.43 34.72 -15.91
CA ILE A 1051 10.00 35.85 -16.67
C ILE A 1051 11.46 35.55 -17.04
N GLY A 1052 12.25 35.00 -16.11
CA GLY A 1052 13.66 34.66 -16.33
C GLY A 1052 13.90 33.56 -17.38
N LEU A 1053 12.89 32.73 -17.65
CA LEU A 1053 12.95 31.64 -18.64
C LEU A 1053 12.29 32.00 -19.98
N ARG A 1054 11.92 33.26 -20.18
CA ARG A 1054 11.26 33.71 -21.41
C ARG A 1054 12.12 33.38 -22.64
N GLY A 1055 11.57 32.59 -23.56
CA GLY A 1055 12.26 32.15 -24.77
C GLY A 1055 13.16 30.90 -24.60
N GLN A 1056 13.43 30.46 -23.36
CA GLN A 1056 14.20 29.26 -23.05
C GLN A 1056 13.34 28.07 -22.63
N LEU A 1057 12.12 28.32 -22.13
CA LEU A 1057 11.12 27.28 -21.87
C LEU A 1057 10.08 27.29 -22.99
N VAL A 1058 9.90 26.16 -23.65
CA VAL A 1058 8.81 25.94 -24.62
C VAL A 1058 7.90 24.84 -24.07
N GLY A 1059 6.61 24.87 -24.39
CA GLY A 1059 5.72 23.84 -23.89
C GLY A 1059 4.31 23.91 -24.43
N LYS A 1060 3.48 22.96 -23.99
CA LYS A 1060 2.06 22.94 -24.26
C LYS A 1060 1.30 22.77 -22.96
N THR A 1061 0.28 23.60 -22.79
CA THR A 1061 -0.69 23.48 -21.69
C THR A 1061 -1.91 22.69 -22.13
N SER A 1062 -2.57 22.06 -21.16
CA SER A 1062 -3.84 21.40 -21.34
C SER A 1062 -4.72 21.55 -20.09
N THR A 1063 -6.01 21.73 -20.34
CA THR A 1063 -7.07 21.51 -19.36
C THR A 1063 -7.83 20.28 -19.85
N SER A 1064 -7.60 19.14 -19.22
CA SER A 1064 -8.29 17.89 -19.58
C SER A 1064 -9.50 17.69 -18.69
N GLU A 1065 -10.54 17.11 -19.26
CA GLU A 1065 -11.78 16.89 -18.54
C GLU A 1065 -11.83 15.43 -18.05
N ALA A 1066 -12.12 15.25 -16.78
CA ALA A 1066 -12.26 13.96 -16.12
C ALA A 1066 -13.66 13.85 -15.51
N ILE A 1067 -14.36 12.77 -15.83
CA ILE A 1067 -15.63 12.44 -15.19
C ILE A 1067 -15.28 11.77 -13.85
N GLU A 1068 -15.51 12.48 -12.76
CA GLU A 1068 -15.23 11.96 -11.43
C GLU A 1068 -16.45 12.06 -10.53
N ARG A 1069 -16.56 11.08 -9.65
CA ARG A 1069 -17.56 11.06 -8.59
C ARG A 1069 -16.90 11.32 -7.25
N ILE A 1070 -17.05 12.55 -6.76
CA ILE A 1070 -16.47 12.99 -5.48
C ILE A 1070 -17.48 12.83 -4.33
N ASP A 1071 -18.77 12.81 -4.64
CA ASP A 1071 -19.84 12.67 -3.64
C ASP A 1071 -20.93 11.66 -4.07
N ILE A 1072 -21.87 11.41 -3.16
CA ILE A 1072 -22.88 10.33 -3.31
C ILE A 1072 -24.14 10.82 -4.01
N ASP A 1073 -24.28 12.13 -4.27
CA ASP A 1073 -25.46 12.68 -4.92
C ASP A 1073 -25.79 11.91 -6.22
N ALA A 1074 -27.03 11.42 -6.33
CA ALA A 1074 -27.44 10.57 -7.44
C ALA A 1074 -27.68 11.37 -8.74
N LEU A 1075 -28.01 12.66 -8.61
CA LEU A 1075 -28.27 13.56 -9.73
C LEU A 1075 -26.99 14.27 -10.17
N TYR A 1076 -26.17 14.67 -9.20
CA TYR A 1076 -25.05 15.58 -9.43
C TYR A 1076 -23.71 15.05 -8.94
N GLY A 1077 -23.63 13.85 -8.35
CA GLY A 1077 -22.36 13.39 -7.78
C GLY A 1077 -21.32 13.04 -8.82
N THR A 1078 -21.74 12.70 -10.04
CA THR A 1078 -20.84 12.52 -11.18
C THR A 1078 -20.69 13.85 -11.89
N ASN A 1079 -19.58 14.53 -11.64
CA ASN A 1079 -19.29 15.84 -12.23
C ASN A 1079 -18.08 15.75 -13.15
N LYS A 1080 -18.05 16.67 -14.09
CA LYS A 1080 -16.94 16.84 -15.03
C LYS A 1080 -15.95 17.86 -14.46
N TYR A 1081 -14.84 17.36 -13.93
CA TYR A 1081 -13.78 18.17 -13.35
C TYR A 1081 -12.65 18.42 -14.34
N ASN A 1082 -11.99 19.57 -14.17
CA ASN A 1082 -10.82 19.94 -14.96
C ASN A 1082 -9.53 19.51 -14.26
N HIS A 1083 -8.70 18.75 -14.97
CA HIS A 1083 -7.31 18.45 -14.61
C HIS A 1083 -6.36 19.32 -15.41
N LEU A 1084 -5.28 19.76 -14.78
CA LEU A 1084 -4.32 20.68 -15.39
C LEU A 1084 -3.05 19.94 -15.78
N TRP A 1085 -2.55 20.26 -16.96
CA TRP A 1085 -1.29 19.71 -17.45
C TRP A 1085 -0.43 20.79 -18.10
N PHE A 1086 0.88 20.63 -17.94
CA PHE A 1086 1.87 21.25 -18.79
C PHE A 1086 2.97 20.26 -19.12
N GLY A 1087 3.36 20.24 -20.38
CA GLY A 1087 4.52 19.51 -20.87
C GLY A 1087 5.45 20.48 -21.56
N GLY A 1088 6.68 20.59 -21.09
CA GLY A 1088 7.65 21.55 -21.61
C GLY A 1088 9.06 21.00 -21.74
N ILE A 1089 9.86 21.73 -22.52
CA ILE A 1089 11.28 21.49 -22.78
C ILE A 1089 12.01 22.79 -22.48
N SER A 1090 13.00 22.75 -21.59
CA SER A 1090 13.91 23.88 -21.36
C SER A 1090 15.17 23.74 -22.20
N PHE A 1091 15.70 24.87 -22.64
CA PHE A 1091 16.93 24.96 -23.42
C PHE A 1091 17.98 25.80 -22.71
N GLU A 1092 19.23 25.36 -22.76
CA GLU A 1092 20.39 26.08 -22.24
C GLU A 1092 20.95 27.03 -23.32
N ASN A 1093 21.17 28.30 -22.96
CA ASN A 1093 21.84 29.27 -23.82
C ASN A 1093 23.33 28.91 -23.92
N SER A 1094 23.83 28.60 -25.12
CA SER A 1094 25.27 28.45 -25.37
C SER A 1094 25.78 29.67 -26.13
N GLU A 1095 26.32 30.64 -25.41
CA GLU A 1095 27.36 31.52 -25.95
C GLU A 1095 28.70 30.81 -25.70
N GLY A 1096 29.26 30.15 -26.73
CA GLY A 1096 30.63 29.61 -26.67
C GLY A 1096 30.80 28.15 -27.09
N GLU A 1097 31.84 27.94 -27.89
CA GLU A 1097 32.46 26.68 -28.35
C GLU A 1097 31.73 25.90 -29.45
N SER A 1098 32.38 25.78 -30.61
CA SER A 1098 31.84 25.27 -31.88
C SER A 1098 32.16 23.80 -32.17
N ASN A 1099 32.56 22.99 -31.19
CA ASN A 1099 33.08 21.63 -31.44
C ASN A 1099 32.32 20.52 -30.68
N SER A 1100 30.99 20.46 -30.80
CA SER A 1100 30.23 19.32 -30.29
C SER A 1100 29.20 18.82 -31.31
N ILE A 1101 29.10 17.49 -31.45
CA ILE A 1101 28.17 16.71 -32.31
C ILE A 1101 26.71 16.84 -31.80
N VAL A 1102 26.37 17.98 -31.19
CA VAL A 1102 25.13 18.23 -30.47
C VAL A 1102 24.14 18.92 -31.41
N ILE A 1103 22.90 18.44 -31.46
CA ILE A 1103 21.79 19.12 -32.14
C ILE A 1103 21.60 20.49 -31.48
N ARG A 1104 22.05 21.56 -32.14
CA ARG A 1104 21.82 22.95 -31.72
C ARG A 1104 20.57 23.46 -32.39
N ASP A 1105 19.54 23.73 -31.61
CA ASP A 1105 18.36 24.47 -32.10
C ASP A 1105 18.62 25.98 -31.97
N LYS A 1106 17.85 26.82 -32.68
CA LYS A 1106 17.87 28.27 -32.49
C LYS A 1106 17.58 28.69 -31.04
N ASN A 1107 16.97 27.80 -30.27
CA ASN A 1107 16.62 27.99 -28.87
C ASN A 1107 17.71 27.52 -27.89
N GLY A 1108 18.79 26.88 -28.38
CA GLY A 1108 19.86 26.31 -27.55
C GLY A 1108 19.90 24.78 -27.57
N VAL A 1109 20.54 24.20 -26.55
CA VAL A 1109 20.61 22.74 -26.37
C VAL A 1109 19.50 22.30 -25.41
N PRO A 1110 18.66 21.31 -25.77
CA PRO A 1110 17.65 20.77 -24.85
C PRO A 1110 18.28 20.25 -23.57
N GLU A 1111 17.87 20.82 -22.45
CA GLU A 1111 18.43 20.58 -21.12
C GLU A 1111 17.52 19.66 -20.29
N LEU A 1112 16.23 19.99 -20.19
CA LEU A 1112 15.31 19.33 -19.29
C LEU A 1112 13.91 19.23 -19.91
N VAL A 1113 13.29 18.06 -19.81
CA VAL A 1113 11.86 17.86 -20.05
C VAL A 1113 11.14 17.93 -18.72
N VAL A 1114 10.10 18.76 -18.63
CA VAL A 1114 9.29 18.91 -17.43
C VAL A 1114 7.82 18.65 -17.76
N VAL A 1115 7.19 17.73 -17.02
CA VAL A 1115 5.75 17.49 -17.07
C VAL A 1115 5.17 17.80 -15.69
N VAL A 1116 4.17 18.67 -15.65
CA VAL A 1116 3.38 18.98 -14.46
C VAL A 1116 1.97 18.49 -14.70
N TYR A 1117 1.48 17.63 -13.81
CA TYR A 1117 0.12 17.13 -13.79
C TYR A 1117 -0.51 17.44 -12.44
N LEU A 1118 -1.62 18.18 -12.44
CA LEU A 1118 -2.36 18.52 -11.22
C LEU A 1118 -3.82 18.06 -11.35
N ARG A 1119 -4.29 17.29 -10.37
CA ARG A 1119 -5.73 17.05 -10.24
C ARG A 1119 -6.39 18.32 -9.75
N TYR A 1120 -7.52 18.63 -10.39
CA TYR A 1120 -8.33 19.82 -10.15
C TYR A 1120 -7.63 21.15 -10.46
N GLY A 1121 -8.37 22.09 -11.03
CA GLY A 1121 -7.89 23.45 -11.22
C GLY A 1121 -8.71 24.25 -12.22
N ALA A 1122 -8.25 25.47 -12.50
CA ALA A 1122 -8.94 26.40 -13.37
C ALA A 1122 -8.46 26.32 -14.82
N TYR A 1123 -7.19 26.69 -15.07
CA TYR A 1123 -6.66 26.81 -16.42
C TYR A 1123 -5.28 26.15 -16.54
N GLY A 1124 -5.03 25.45 -17.65
CA GLY A 1124 -3.74 24.77 -17.86
C GLY A 1124 -2.52 25.69 -17.75
N LYS A 1125 -2.64 26.98 -18.08
CA LYS A 1125 -1.57 27.99 -17.93
C LYS A 1125 -1.06 28.15 -16.49
N ASP A 1126 -1.88 27.80 -15.51
CA ASP A 1126 -1.57 27.95 -14.09
C ASP A 1126 -0.41 27.03 -13.67
N THR A 1127 -0.08 26.01 -14.48
CA THR A 1127 1.02 25.06 -14.23
C THR A 1127 2.39 25.53 -14.73
N ILE A 1128 2.45 26.52 -15.63
CA ILE A 1128 3.72 27.01 -16.22
C ILE A 1128 4.67 27.58 -15.16
N PRO A 1129 4.22 28.39 -14.17
CA PRO A 1129 5.10 28.90 -13.11
C PRO A 1129 5.71 27.78 -12.25
N ILE A 1130 5.01 26.66 -12.04
CA ILE A 1130 5.55 25.49 -11.32
C ILE A 1130 6.69 24.86 -12.11
N ALA A 1131 6.48 24.63 -13.41
CA ALA A 1131 7.53 24.09 -14.28
C ALA A 1131 8.75 25.03 -14.36
N SER A 1132 8.51 26.34 -14.36
CA SER A 1132 9.56 27.37 -14.43
C SER A 1132 10.44 27.38 -13.17
N GLN A 1133 9.82 27.30 -12.00
CA GLN A 1133 10.53 27.15 -10.72
C GLN A 1133 11.40 25.89 -10.70
N LEU A 1134 10.87 24.76 -11.19
CA LEU A 1134 11.60 23.49 -11.25
C LEU A 1134 12.86 23.58 -12.14
N VAL A 1135 12.74 24.21 -13.33
CA VAL A 1135 13.89 24.41 -14.25
C VAL A 1135 14.95 25.29 -13.59
N ASN A 1136 14.55 26.38 -12.93
CA ASN A 1136 15.50 27.24 -12.23
C ASN A 1136 16.19 26.52 -11.08
N LYS A 1137 15.45 25.73 -10.30
CA LYS A 1137 16.03 24.93 -9.22
C LYS A 1137 17.01 23.89 -9.76
N TRP A 1138 16.70 23.26 -10.88
CA TRP A 1138 17.64 22.36 -11.54
C TRP A 1138 18.95 23.06 -11.96
N ARG A 1139 18.85 24.25 -12.55
CA ARG A 1139 20.04 25.05 -12.93
C ARG A 1139 20.86 25.50 -11.73
N GLU A 1140 20.21 25.85 -10.63
CA GLU A 1140 20.86 26.17 -9.35
C GLU A 1140 21.64 24.95 -8.83
N ILE A 1141 21.00 23.78 -8.77
CA ILE A 1141 21.61 22.51 -8.35
C ILE A 1141 22.80 22.17 -9.26
N LYS A 1142 22.65 22.28 -10.59
CA LYS A 1142 23.72 22.04 -11.56
C LYS A 1142 24.92 22.94 -11.28
N LYS A 1143 24.70 24.24 -11.08
CA LYS A 1143 25.77 25.21 -10.74
C LYS A 1143 26.43 24.92 -9.40
N LYS A 1144 25.67 24.47 -8.40
CA LYS A 1144 26.19 24.10 -7.07
C LYS A 1144 27.16 22.93 -7.16
N TYR A 1145 26.76 21.82 -7.77
CA TYR A 1145 27.60 20.62 -7.84
C TYR A 1145 28.68 20.68 -8.93
N GLN A 1146 28.56 21.54 -9.94
CA GLN A 1146 29.65 21.81 -10.90
C GLN A 1146 30.81 22.60 -10.28
N LYS A 1147 30.58 23.36 -9.20
CA LYS A 1147 31.64 24.08 -8.46
C LYS A 1147 32.38 23.19 -7.46
N GLU A 1148 31.76 22.08 -7.04
CA GLU A 1148 32.30 21.13 -6.07
C GLU A 1148 33.09 19.98 -6.75
N SER A 1149 32.85 19.73 -8.03
CA SER A 1149 33.60 18.82 -8.91
C SER A 1149 34.78 19.52 -9.56
#